data_AF-C6LGE5-F1
#
_entry.id   AF-C6LGE5-F1
#
_cell.length_a   1.000
_cell.length_b   1.000
_cell.length_c   1.000
_cell.angle_alpha   90.00
_cell.angle_beta   90.00
_cell.angle_gamma   90.00
#
_symmetry.space_group_name_H-M   'P 1'
#
loop_
_entity.id
_entity.type
_entity.pdbx_description
1 polymer ?
#
loop_
_entity_poly.entity_id
_entity_poly.type
_entity_poly.pdbx_seq_one_letter_code
_entity_poly.pdbx_strand_id
1 'polypeptide(L)'
;MKILCGKHTVAKRHCLPTYSYSISIRKWNIENELSGNNCRIKTKEAMNMQKISWIHVSDLHLGNDSAVDTCLMRRKLPQYISGLNQTFDYVFCTGDVKEWDTDYLKAADYLRSLCTSSKTTLDHLFVVPGNHDVDIGGDEREKVISRLTNWQMDDYKSNVGIISKTDLALLKSGEDNFRSFVDDLFGADRAGQYKRLHFVVTTEHFNIVHLDTTITYGKGHDRDFIVGTRALMDTLDACDASKPIIILTHYSFDFLAQDERNQVEALLSSYNVQLWFAGHEHENLIRWQREKFLECQCGNLVLQKGARSCFLTGELDVDTLDGRISVHAWYEGKGWEEYPFARVGSENDRVFPFRLRLQGDRQIAGVSEELSNACETYGCLSIAGGIFAGVQLNTAILTDLDCNGKLFVNEGTSYPLARAMETLWLTKRSHPELSCNALILGDGGFGKSTMMYHQCGELLFKQYLAVYISLQAREGANNESIFDYVLRCLYRSTDYRARDKFVHLTTAVHTHPDLVLFIDGFNELSGMGAQRYVAEIKALSRYPGVQIIVSSRLDFLRDYGLSCFHMIRTCGLREKQIKQLFEERPDDWENVEAQKNLRILLKNPMMALLYASTCPILEKYAGLDYLAWIRPISNASDLLHDYYLSQIAILVEREMVDGERIFDSMIVINRILPVLAYLTERRNTTSWREAEFKEELKAAVAEVNKSCFGDSMPESLWRVRRKFRVYTDKVKLDTAYDLMISEMVLLKSGNGIVFFAHQIFRDYLAAVYLHNCLLEHYSVERLWHKEKIHKGVVQYIRYLESENAWGVDGKVNQLLLPYRGKEAEEGNWFVRNVLHCWLSVGDGERDLSFLDLRRVSLSDHLKEQFTGTINIDYAWISKETLINDRHHDRIIGICFSHDNRTLAAISVNGLVSIHDKRMSKQIVNTPLFC
;
A
#
# COMPACT_ATOMS: atom_id res chain seq x y z
N MET A 1 63.77 42.17 0.53
CA MET A 1 64.77 42.38 -0.53
C MET A 1 64.25 41.70 -1.80
N LYS A 2 64.08 42.46 -2.91
CA LYS A 2 63.84 42.10 -4.34
C LYS A 2 62.70 41.08 -4.66
N ILE A 3 61.56 41.48 -5.24
CA ILE A 3 61.25 41.88 -6.65
C ILE A 3 61.09 40.67 -7.62
N LEU A 4 59.81 40.41 -7.95
CA LEU A 4 59.12 40.16 -9.26
C LEU A 4 59.53 39.09 -10.29
N CYS A 5 58.46 38.63 -10.96
CA CYS A 5 58.30 37.96 -12.27
C CYS A 5 58.63 36.46 -12.36
N GLY A 6 57.80 35.58 -12.93
CA GLY A 6 56.47 35.71 -13.55
C GLY A 6 56.08 34.44 -14.35
N LYS A 7 54.77 34.35 -14.61
CA LYS A 7 54.06 33.58 -15.68
C LYS A 7 53.85 32.06 -15.57
N HIS A 8 52.56 31.75 -15.36
CA HIS A 8 51.70 30.72 -15.96
C HIS A 8 52.25 29.30 -16.23
N THR A 9 51.70 28.33 -15.50
CA THR A 9 51.34 27.03 -16.07
C THR A 9 50.20 26.40 -15.28
N VAL A 10 49.28 25.79 -16.01
CA VAL A 10 48.05 25.12 -15.57
C VAL A 10 48.36 24.06 -14.51
N ALA A 11 47.75 24.17 -13.34
CA ALA A 11 47.87 23.18 -12.27
C ALA A 11 47.03 21.94 -12.60
N LYS A 12 47.72 20.86 -12.93
CA LYS A 12 47.27 19.47 -12.76
C LYS A 12 46.74 19.31 -11.32
N ARG A 13 45.45 18.99 -11.14
CA ARG A 13 44.98 18.35 -9.91
C ARG A 13 45.29 16.86 -9.99
N HIS A 14 46.12 16.39 -9.07
CA HIS A 14 46.36 14.98 -8.83
C HIS A 14 45.05 14.27 -8.49
N CYS A 15 44.83 13.14 -9.15
CA CYS A 15 43.83 12.14 -8.79
C CYS A 15 44.11 11.63 -7.38
N LEU A 16 43.11 11.77 -6.51
CA LEU A 16 42.96 11.00 -5.27
C LEU A 16 41.83 9.98 -5.50
N PRO A 17 41.94 8.76 -4.95
CA PRO A 17 41.11 7.63 -5.35
C PRO A 17 39.65 7.81 -4.92
N THR A 18 38.74 7.61 -5.87
CA THR A 18 37.30 7.50 -5.67
C THR A 18 36.98 6.21 -4.93
N TYR A 19 36.70 6.30 -3.63
CA TYR A 19 35.98 5.27 -2.90
C TYR A 19 34.48 5.46 -3.15
N SER A 20 33.91 4.65 -4.04
CA SER A 20 32.47 4.47 -4.16
C SER A 20 31.98 3.62 -2.99
N TYR A 21 31.34 4.25 -1.99
CA TYR A 21 30.56 3.53 -0.99
C TYR A 21 29.11 3.52 -1.42
N SER A 22 28.67 2.36 -1.94
CA SER A 22 27.26 2.02 -2.06
C SER A 22 26.71 1.74 -0.66
N ILE A 23 25.67 2.45 -0.25
CA ILE A 23 24.91 2.10 0.94
C ILE A 23 24.01 0.93 0.55
N SER A 24 24.47 -0.29 0.82
CA SER A 24 23.65 -1.50 0.73
C SER A 24 22.83 -1.66 2.01
N ILE A 25 21.50 -1.67 1.89
CA ILE A 25 20.65 -2.33 2.88
C ILE A 25 20.84 -3.84 2.65
N ARG A 26 21.66 -4.48 3.49
CA ARG A 26 22.00 -5.90 3.35
C ARG A 26 20.87 -6.79 3.89
N LYS A 27 20.51 -7.76 3.04
CA LYS A 27 19.88 -9.03 3.37
C LYS A 27 20.48 -9.63 4.65
N TRP A 28 19.61 -10.01 5.59
CA TRP A 28 19.98 -10.91 6.69
C TRP A 28 20.10 -12.34 6.15
N ASN A 29 21.33 -12.84 6.09
CA ASN A 29 21.64 -14.27 6.02
C ASN A 29 21.70 -14.81 7.44
N ILE A 30 20.94 -15.86 7.74
CA ILE A 30 21.07 -16.62 9.00
C ILE A 30 21.83 -17.90 8.67
N GLU A 31 23.13 -17.92 8.97
CA GLU A 31 23.90 -19.16 9.11
C GLU A 31 24.81 -19.07 10.34
N ASN A 32 24.63 -20.05 11.23
CA ASN A 32 25.53 -20.55 12.26
C ASN A 32 25.87 -19.68 13.50
N GLU A 33 25.26 -20.02 14.64
CA GLU A 33 26.00 -20.34 15.88
C GLU A 33 25.06 -20.99 16.93
N LEU A 34 25.02 -22.33 16.99
CA LEU A 34 24.71 -23.07 18.22
C LEU A 34 25.51 -24.39 18.22
N SER A 35 26.67 -24.35 18.87
CA SER A 35 27.39 -25.55 19.30
C SER A 35 27.04 -25.84 20.76
N GLY A 36 26.65 -27.09 21.05
CA GLY A 36 26.60 -27.60 22.44
C GLY A 36 25.42 -28.50 22.83
N ASN A 37 25.59 -29.81 22.60
CA ASN A 37 25.08 -30.95 23.39
C ASN A 37 23.62 -31.46 23.30
N ASN A 38 23.51 -32.56 22.52
CA ASN A 38 22.85 -33.85 22.80
C ASN A 38 21.33 -33.93 23.10
N CYS A 39 20.53 -34.16 22.06
CA CYS A 39 19.67 -35.36 22.00
C CYS A 39 19.22 -35.69 20.56
N ARG A 40 19.33 -36.96 20.17
CA ARG A 40 19.13 -37.49 18.82
C ARG A 40 17.68 -37.34 18.33
N ILE A 41 17.48 -36.56 17.26
CA ILE A 41 16.32 -36.70 16.35
C ILE A 41 16.86 -36.62 14.92
N LYS A 42 16.46 -37.59 14.08
CA LYS A 42 16.93 -37.79 12.70
C LYS A 42 16.79 -36.50 11.87
N THR A 43 17.90 -35.97 11.38
CA THR A 43 17.96 -34.81 10.46
C THR A 43 17.35 -35.16 9.10
N LYS A 44 16.36 -34.36 8.68
CA LYS A 44 15.98 -34.19 7.27
C LYS A 44 17.13 -33.47 6.55
N GLU A 45 17.42 -33.91 5.34
CA GLU A 45 18.39 -33.30 4.42
C GLU A 45 18.05 -31.83 4.16
N ALA A 46 19.08 -31.00 4.03
CA ALA A 46 18.95 -29.61 3.60
C ALA A 46 18.39 -29.59 2.17
N MET A 47 17.19 -29.00 1.99
CA MET A 47 16.64 -28.73 0.67
C MET A 47 17.54 -27.72 -0.04
N ASN A 48 18.14 -28.14 -1.15
CA ASN A 48 19.00 -27.33 -1.99
C ASN A 48 18.07 -26.50 -2.90
N MET A 49 17.91 -25.19 -2.63
CA MET A 49 17.00 -24.31 -3.39
C MET A 49 17.42 -24.22 -4.86
N GLN A 50 16.68 -24.87 -5.76
CA GLN A 50 16.95 -24.84 -7.20
C GLN A 50 16.14 -23.71 -7.87
N LYS A 51 16.85 -22.73 -8.43
CA LYS A 51 16.25 -21.60 -9.15
C LYS A 51 16.46 -21.74 -10.65
N ILE A 52 15.42 -21.47 -11.42
CA ILE A 52 15.40 -21.47 -12.87
C ILE A 52 15.19 -20.04 -13.36
N SER A 53 15.88 -19.64 -14.42
CA SER A 53 15.79 -18.30 -14.96
C SER A 53 15.77 -18.25 -16.49
N TRP A 54 15.21 -17.19 -17.05
CA TRP A 54 15.06 -17.05 -18.49
C TRP A 54 15.15 -15.61 -18.97
N ILE A 55 15.38 -15.47 -20.28
CA ILE A 55 15.27 -14.23 -21.03
C ILE A 55 14.07 -14.34 -21.97
N HIS A 56 13.28 -13.28 -22.09
CA HIS A 56 12.22 -13.17 -23.09
C HIS A 56 12.45 -11.90 -23.93
N VAL A 57 12.63 -12.11 -25.23
CA VAL A 57 12.82 -11.08 -26.27
C VAL A 57 11.69 -11.19 -27.30
N SER A 58 11.41 -10.10 -28.01
CA SER A 58 10.44 -10.08 -29.10
C SER A 58 10.78 -8.98 -30.10
N ASP A 59 10.11 -9.02 -31.26
CA ASP A 59 10.03 -7.91 -32.21
C ASP A 59 11.45 -7.41 -32.56
N LEU A 60 12.28 -8.38 -32.98
CA LEU A 60 13.68 -8.14 -33.27
C LEU A 60 13.84 -7.23 -34.48
N HIS A 61 12.95 -7.36 -35.48
CA HIS A 61 12.92 -6.64 -36.76
C HIS A 61 14.32 -6.52 -37.40
N LEU A 62 15.04 -7.64 -37.45
CA LEU A 62 16.38 -7.67 -38.04
C LEU A 62 16.28 -7.36 -39.55
N GLY A 63 17.11 -6.44 -40.03
CA GLY A 63 17.00 -5.86 -41.36
C GLY A 63 16.62 -4.37 -41.34
N ASN A 64 15.98 -3.90 -40.26
CA ASN A 64 15.72 -2.48 -40.03
C ASN A 64 16.89 -1.82 -39.28
N ASP A 65 17.91 -1.42 -40.04
CA ASP A 65 19.14 -0.79 -39.51
C ASP A 65 19.21 0.72 -39.83
N SER A 66 18.06 1.36 -40.09
CA SER A 66 17.97 2.75 -40.55
C SER A 66 18.43 3.78 -39.50
N ALA A 67 18.16 3.52 -38.21
CA ALA A 67 18.56 4.37 -37.10
C ALA A 67 19.85 3.87 -36.42
N VAL A 68 20.83 4.76 -36.26
CA VAL A 68 22.12 4.44 -35.62
C VAL A 68 21.94 3.91 -34.19
N ASP A 69 20.99 4.47 -33.43
CA ASP A 69 20.78 4.08 -32.04
C ASP A 69 20.08 2.71 -31.91
N THR A 70 19.20 2.33 -32.85
CA THR A 70 18.67 0.95 -32.96
C THR A 70 19.79 -0.07 -33.19
N CYS A 71 20.72 0.25 -34.10
CA CYS A 71 21.89 -0.59 -34.36
C CYS A 71 22.80 -0.71 -33.12
N LEU A 72 22.98 0.39 -32.39
CA LEU A 72 23.78 0.41 -31.16
C LEU A 72 23.13 -0.41 -30.05
N MET A 73 21.82 -0.26 -29.87
CA MET A 73 21.01 -1.02 -28.91
C MET A 73 21.17 -2.53 -29.11
N ARG A 74 20.93 -3.04 -30.32
CA ARG A 74 21.09 -4.46 -30.66
C ARG A 74 22.52 -4.94 -30.46
N ARG A 75 23.52 -4.14 -30.87
CA ARG A 75 24.94 -4.49 -30.68
C ARG A 75 25.34 -4.59 -29.20
N LYS A 76 24.78 -3.75 -28.34
CA LYS A 76 25.07 -3.75 -26.90
C LYS A 76 24.26 -4.77 -26.10
N LEU A 77 23.14 -5.28 -26.61
CA LEU A 77 22.27 -6.21 -25.87
C LEU A 77 23.00 -7.50 -25.43
N PRO A 78 23.73 -8.23 -26.30
CA PRO A 78 24.50 -9.40 -25.87
C PRO A 78 25.54 -9.07 -24.78
N GLN A 79 26.20 -7.92 -24.89
CA GLN A 79 27.19 -7.46 -23.91
C GLN A 79 26.54 -7.16 -22.56
N TYR A 80 25.36 -6.53 -22.58
CA TYR A 80 24.58 -6.23 -21.38
C TYR A 80 24.11 -7.51 -20.68
N ILE A 81 23.55 -8.47 -21.42
CA ILE A 81 23.13 -9.77 -20.90
C ILE A 81 24.29 -10.50 -20.22
N SER A 82 25.46 -10.54 -20.87
CA SER A 82 26.67 -11.14 -20.30
C SER A 82 27.11 -10.44 -18.99
N GLY A 83 26.90 -9.12 -18.91
CA GLY A 83 27.20 -8.30 -17.74
C GLY A 83 26.24 -8.48 -16.55
N LEU A 84 25.08 -9.12 -16.72
CA LEU A 84 24.15 -9.40 -15.61
C LEU A 84 24.70 -10.44 -14.62
N ASN A 85 25.84 -11.09 -14.91
CA ASN A 85 26.50 -12.07 -14.04
C ASN A 85 25.58 -13.23 -13.58
N GLN A 86 24.57 -13.54 -14.38
CA GLN A 86 23.62 -14.63 -14.17
C GLN A 86 23.73 -15.63 -15.33
N THR A 87 23.47 -16.90 -15.05
CA THR A 87 23.23 -17.94 -16.06
C THR A 87 21.74 -18.06 -16.27
N PHE A 88 21.30 -18.00 -17.52
CA PHE A 88 19.89 -18.23 -17.87
C PHE A 88 19.72 -19.66 -18.37
N ASP A 89 18.62 -20.29 -17.97
CA ASP A 89 18.29 -21.65 -18.36
C ASP A 89 17.54 -21.69 -19.68
N TYR A 90 16.76 -20.64 -19.98
CA TYR A 90 15.92 -20.56 -21.18
C TYR A 90 15.98 -19.19 -21.88
N VAL A 91 15.78 -19.19 -23.20
CA VAL A 91 15.55 -17.98 -24.00
C VAL A 91 14.26 -18.14 -24.79
N PHE A 92 13.35 -17.18 -24.67
CA PHE A 92 12.08 -17.14 -25.38
C PHE A 92 12.09 -15.98 -26.38
N CYS A 93 11.69 -16.24 -27.62
CA CYS A 93 11.57 -15.25 -28.69
C CYS A 93 10.15 -15.28 -29.27
N THR A 94 9.37 -14.23 -29.01
CA THR A 94 7.93 -14.17 -29.35
C THR A 94 7.63 -13.51 -30.70
N GLY A 95 8.46 -13.77 -31.70
CA GLY A 95 8.19 -13.40 -33.10
C GLY A 95 8.78 -12.08 -33.56
N ASP A 96 8.42 -11.72 -34.79
CA ASP A 96 8.93 -10.59 -35.56
C ASP A 96 10.46 -10.58 -35.60
N VAL A 97 11.00 -11.74 -35.98
CA VAL A 97 12.45 -11.99 -36.00
C VAL A 97 13.13 -11.13 -37.08
N LYS A 98 12.46 -10.91 -38.22
CA LYS A 98 12.92 -10.07 -39.32
C LYS A 98 12.01 -8.87 -39.54
N GLU A 99 12.52 -7.86 -40.24
CA GLU A 99 11.70 -6.75 -40.73
C GLU A 99 10.78 -7.20 -41.88
N TRP A 100 9.72 -6.43 -42.12
CA TRP A 100 8.78 -6.70 -43.21
C TRP A 100 9.53 -6.70 -44.55
N ASP A 101 9.25 -7.69 -45.39
CA ASP A 101 9.83 -7.82 -46.74
C ASP A 101 11.38 -7.92 -46.77
N THR A 102 12.01 -8.30 -45.65
CA THR A 102 13.44 -8.65 -45.61
C THR A 102 13.66 -10.16 -45.49
N ASP A 103 14.92 -10.60 -45.59
CA ASP A 103 15.33 -11.99 -45.38
C ASP A 103 15.77 -12.26 -43.92
N TYR A 104 16.12 -13.52 -43.63
CA TYR A 104 16.61 -13.97 -42.32
C TYR A 104 18.14 -13.98 -42.20
N LEU A 105 18.89 -13.36 -43.11
CA LEU A 105 20.34 -13.60 -43.33
C LEU A 105 21.22 -13.41 -42.08
N LYS A 106 20.75 -12.67 -41.07
CA LYS A 106 21.47 -12.42 -39.79
C LYS A 106 20.73 -12.91 -38.54
N ALA A 107 19.53 -13.47 -38.70
CA ALA A 107 18.66 -13.80 -37.59
C ALA A 107 19.20 -14.96 -36.75
N ALA A 108 19.63 -16.04 -37.41
CA ALA A 108 20.14 -17.21 -36.72
C ALA A 108 21.42 -16.89 -35.92
N ASP A 109 22.35 -16.14 -36.52
CA ASP A 109 23.59 -15.73 -35.86
C ASP A 109 23.35 -14.80 -34.67
N TYR A 110 22.38 -13.90 -34.78
CA TYR A 110 22.01 -13.01 -33.68
C TYR A 110 21.40 -13.79 -32.49
N LEU A 111 20.49 -14.72 -32.75
CA LEU A 111 19.92 -15.58 -31.71
C LEU A 111 20.97 -16.52 -31.08
N ARG A 112 21.89 -17.08 -31.88
CA ARG A 112 23.05 -17.85 -31.39
C ARG A 112 23.94 -17.00 -30.47
N SER A 113 24.15 -15.72 -30.81
CA SER A 113 24.90 -14.76 -30.00
C SER A 113 24.20 -14.44 -28.67
N LEU A 114 22.87 -14.29 -28.68
CA LEU A 114 22.08 -14.12 -27.45
C LEU A 114 22.20 -15.34 -26.53
N CYS A 115 22.03 -16.56 -27.07
CA CYS A 115 22.19 -17.81 -26.31
C CYS A 115 23.58 -17.90 -25.66
N THR A 116 24.63 -17.63 -26.44
CA THR A 116 26.02 -17.60 -25.96
C THR A 116 26.21 -16.59 -24.82
N SER A 117 25.64 -15.40 -24.95
CA SER A 117 25.75 -14.34 -23.94
C SER A 117 24.96 -14.65 -22.68
N SER A 118 23.82 -15.33 -22.81
CA SER A 118 23.00 -15.82 -21.71
C SER A 118 23.53 -17.10 -21.05
N LYS A 119 24.57 -17.71 -21.64
CA LYS A 119 25.15 -19.01 -21.26
C LYS A 119 24.13 -20.16 -21.34
N THR A 120 23.23 -20.08 -22.32
CA THR A 120 22.18 -21.07 -22.64
C THR A 120 22.53 -21.81 -23.93
N THR A 121 21.96 -23.00 -24.14
CA THR A 121 22.09 -23.79 -25.38
C THR A 121 20.93 -23.53 -26.34
N LEU A 122 21.11 -23.85 -27.64
CA LEU A 122 20.04 -23.73 -28.62
C LEU A 122 18.84 -24.66 -28.33
N ASP A 123 19.05 -25.77 -27.64
CA ASP A 123 17.95 -26.66 -27.24
C ASP A 123 16.96 -25.98 -26.28
N HIS A 124 17.42 -24.94 -25.57
CA HIS A 124 16.64 -24.15 -24.62
C HIS A 124 16.21 -22.77 -25.17
N LEU A 125 16.41 -22.55 -26.47
CA LEU A 125 15.83 -21.42 -27.20
C LEU A 125 14.49 -21.83 -27.84
N PHE A 126 13.44 -21.05 -27.61
CA PHE A 126 12.11 -21.28 -28.17
C PHE A 126 11.65 -20.05 -28.93
N VAL A 127 11.17 -20.24 -30.16
CA VAL A 127 10.76 -19.16 -31.07
C VAL A 127 9.34 -19.43 -31.58
N VAL A 128 8.52 -18.40 -31.72
CA VAL A 128 7.23 -18.47 -32.44
C VAL A 128 7.22 -17.42 -33.56
N PRO A 129 6.48 -17.62 -34.66
CA PRO A 129 6.41 -16.62 -35.73
C PRO A 129 5.67 -15.38 -35.27
N GLY A 130 6.13 -14.20 -35.70
CA GLY A 130 5.35 -12.96 -35.65
C GLY A 130 4.74 -12.60 -36.99
N ASN A 131 4.02 -11.48 -37.05
CA ASN A 131 3.33 -11.10 -38.28
C ASN A 131 4.27 -10.72 -39.43
N HIS A 132 5.51 -10.29 -39.13
CA HIS A 132 6.57 -10.04 -40.12
C HIS A 132 7.25 -11.33 -40.61
N ASP A 133 7.00 -12.44 -39.92
CA ASP A 133 7.53 -13.77 -40.25
C ASP A 133 6.57 -14.58 -41.15
N VAL A 134 5.36 -14.06 -41.42
CA VAL A 134 4.33 -14.71 -42.24
C VAL A 134 4.12 -13.99 -43.56
N ASP A 135 4.21 -14.73 -44.65
CA ASP A 135 3.90 -14.24 -46.00
C ASP A 135 2.38 -14.13 -46.19
N ILE A 136 1.89 -12.89 -46.27
CA ILE A 136 0.45 -12.58 -46.42
C ILE A 136 -0.07 -12.66 -47.87
N GLY A 137 0.73 -13.15 -48.82
CA GLY A 137 0.38 -13.23 -50.23
C GLY A 137 -0.57 -14.40 -50.58
N GLY A 138 -1.39 -14.21 -51.61
CA GLY A 138 -2.20 -15.28 -52.23
C GLY A 138 -3.71 -15.17 -51.97
N ASP A 139 -4.48 -14.99 -53.04
CA ASP A 139 -5.94 -14.79 -53.00
C ASP A 139 -6.70 -15.91 -52.27
N GLU A 140 -6.23 -17.16 -52.37
CA GLU A 140 -6.90 -18.30 -51.71
C GLU A 140 -6.71 -18.28 -50.18
N ARG A 141 -5.54 -17.87 -49.68
CA ARG A 141 -5.30 -17.78 -48.23
C ARG A 141 -6.19 -16.68 -47.62
N GLU A 142 -6.30 -15.54 -48.30
CA GLU A 142 -7.17 -14.42 -47.89
C GLU A 142 -8.65 -14.82 -47.84
N LYS A 143 -9.12 -15.60 -48.81
CA LYS A 143 -10.49 -16.16 -48.81
C LYS A 143 -10.73 -17.09 -47.62
N VAL A 144 -9.78 -17.96 -47.29
CA VAL A 144 -9.89 -18.87 -46.15
C VAL A 144 -9.94 -18.09 -44.83
N ILE A 145 -9.05 -17.11 -44.64
CA ILE A 145 -9.06 -16.25 -43.45
C ILE A 145 -10.41 -15.58 -43.30
N SER A 146 -10.87 -14.90 -44.36
CA SER A 146 -12.15 -14.19 -44.34
C SER A 146 -13.34 -15.09 -44.06
N ARG A 147 -13.31 -16.35 -44.52
CA ARG A 147 -14.36 -17.33 -44.25
C ARG A 147 -14.35 -17.81 -42.80
N LEU A 148 -13.18 -18.05 -42.23
CA LEU A 148 -13.04 -18.52 -40.84
C LEU A 148 -13.37 -17.42 -39.82
N THR A 149 -12.93 -16.17 -40.07
CA THR A 149 -13.08 -15.06 -39.12
C THR A 149 -14.41 -14.31 -39.23
N ASN A 150 -15.20 -14.55 -40.28
CA ASN A 150 -16.51 -13.94 -40.43
C ASN A 150 -17.58 -14.66 -39.61
N TRP A 151 -18.00 -14.04 -38.51
CA TRP A 151 -19.06 -14.56 -37.62
C TRP A 151 -20.41 -14.83 -38.30
N GLN A 152 -20.67 -14.23 -39.47
CA GLN A 152 -21.89 -14.48 -40.25
C GLN A 152 -21.82 -15.78 -41.06
N MET A 153 -20.64 -16.36 -41.22
CA MET A 153 -20.41 -17.62 -41.91
C MET A 153 -20.30 -18.75 -40.88
N ASP A 154 -20.93 -19.90 -41.17
CA ASP A 154 -20.98 -21.05 -40.24
C ASP A 154 -19.76 -21.98 -40.38
N ASP A 155 -18.71 -21.51 -41.06
CA ASP A 155 -17.54 -22.30 -41.46
C ASP A 155 -16.58 -22.62 -40.30
N TYR A 156 -16.59 -21.82 -39.23
CA TYR A 156 -15.85 -22.09 -38.01
C TYR A 156 -16.67 -21.72 -36.78
N LYS A 157 -16.63 -22.57 -35.75
CA LYS A 157 -17.23 -22.33 -34.44
C LYS A 157 -16.19 -22.56 -33.37
N SER A 158 -15.89 -21.55 -32.55
CA SER A 158 -14.86 -21.65 -31.51
C SER A 158 -15.08 -22.80 -30.53
N ASN A 159 -16.33 -23.13 -30.19
CA ASN A 159 -16.66 -24.25 -29.30
C ASN A 159 -16.44 -25.64 -29.95
N VAL A 160 -16.36 -25.71 -31.28
CA VAL A 160 -15.93 -26.91 -32.02
C VAL A 160 -14.42 -26.87 -32.23
N GLY A 161 -13.90 -25.71 -32.64
CA GLY A 161 -12.47 -25.40 -32.64
C GLY A 161 -11.65 -26.06 -33.75
N ILE A 162 -12.28 -26.61 -34.80
CA ILE A 162 -11.61 -27.40 -35.85
C ILE A 162 -11.41 -26.55 -37.11
N ILE A 163 -10.15 -26.40 -37.53
CA ILE A 163 -9.79 -25.89 -38.85
C ILE A 163 -9.59 -27.09 -39.79
N SER A 164 -10.17 -27.06 -40.99
CA SER A 164 -10.06 -28.19 -41.93
C SER A 164 -8.60 -28.42 -42.34
N LYS A 165 -8.22 -29.67 -42.64
CA LYS A 165 -6.83 -30.00 -43.03
C LYS A 165 -6.37 -29.23 -44.28
N THR A 166 -7.28 -29.04 -45.23
CA THR A 166 -7.01 -28.31 -46.48
C THR A 166 -6.78 -26.83 -46.20
N ASP A 167 -7.63 -26.22 -45.39
CA ASP A 167 -7.51 -24.81 -45.01
C ASP A 167 -6.24 -24.58 -44.17
N LEU A 168 -5.98 -25.45 -43.20
CA LEU A 168 -4.79 -25.36 -42.35
C LEU A 168 -3.50 -25.46 -43.18
N ALA A 169 -3.44 -26.36 -44.16
CA ALA A 169 -2.27 -26.48 -45.05
C ALA A 169 -2.03 -25.20 -45.85
N LEU A 170 -3.10 -24.52 -46.30
CA LEU A 170 -3.01 -23.25 -47.01
C LEU A 170 -2.65 -22.08 -46.09
N LEU A 171 -3.17 -22.03 -44.87
CA LEU A 171 -2.79 -21.01 -43.89
C LEU A 171 -1.30 -21.13 -43.54
N LYS A 172 -0.83 -22.37 -43.28
CA LYS A 172 0.55 -22.70 -42.93
C LYS A 172 1.57 -22.52 -44.06
N SER A 173 1.15 -22.39 -45.32
CA SER A 173 2.09 -22.10 -46.41
C SER A 173 2.66 -20.67 -46.31
N GLY A 174 2.00 -19.77 -45.58
CA GLY A 174 2.54 -18.44 -45.28
C GLY A 174 3.79 -18.46 -44.40
N GLU A 175 4.09 -19.59 -43.72
CA GLU A 175 5.23 -19.72 -42.82
C GLU A 175 6.42 -20.47 -43.47
N ASP A 176 6.41 -20.71 -44.78
CA ASP A 176 7.46 -21.48 -45.46
C ASP A 176 8.87 -20.89 -45.24
N ASN A 177 8.99 -19.57 -45.31
CA ASN A 177 10.24 -18.86 -45.05
C ASN A 177 10.66 -18.94 -43.59
N PHE A 178 9.73 -18.75 -42.65
CA PHE A 178 10.00 -18.90 -41.22
C PHE A 178 10.45 -20.33 -40.87
N ARG A 179 9.80 -21.36 -41.42
CA ARG A 179 10.20 -22.76 -41.20
C ARG A 179 11.59 -23.08 -41.74
N SER A 180 11.96 -22.51 -42.88
CA SER A 180 13.31 -22.63 -43.44
C SER A 180 14.35 -21.99 -42.52
N PHE A 181 14.02 -20.84 -41.92
CA PHE A 181 14.85 -20.20 -40.90
C PHE A 181 14.97 -21.05 -39.63
N VAL A 182 13.87 -21.63 -39.14
CA VAL A 182 13.87 -22.54 -37.99
C VAL A 182 14.73 -23.79 -38.26
N ASP A 183 14.73 -24.31 -39.49
CA ASP A 183 15.60 -25.41 -39.91
C ASP A 183 17.09 -25.03 -39.87
N ASP A 184 17.45 -23.83 -40.36
CA ASP A 184 18.83 -23.34 -40.22
C ASP A 184 19.24 -23.13 -38.75
N LEU A 185 18.32 -22.66 -37.91
CA LEU A 185 18.60 -22.35 -36.51
C LEU A 185 18.72 -23.60 -35.63
N PHE A 186 17.79 -24.55 -35.75
CA PHE A 186 17.64 -25.69 -34.85
C PHE A 186 17.87 -27.06 -35.50
N GLY A 187 17.87 -27.14 -36.84
CA GLY A 187 17.90 -28.39 -37.59
C GLY A 187 16.52 -29.04 -37.81
N ALA A 188 16.54 -30.07 -38.67
CA ALA A 188 15.35 -30.67 -39.26
C ALA A 188 14.35 -31.27 -38.25
N ASP A 189 14.84 -31.85 -37.15
CA ASP A 189 13.98 -32.50 -36.16
C ASP A 189 13.07 -31.48 -35.45
N ARG A 190 13.62 -30.33 -35.07
CA ARG A 190 12.85 -29.26 -34.41
C ARG A 190 11.99 -28.50 -35.42
N ALA A 191 12.52 -28.21 -36.61
CA ALA A 191 11.76 -27.59 -37.69
C ALA A 191 10.53 -28.42 -38.11
N GLY A 192 10.61 -29.75 -38.03
CA GLY A 192 9.50 -30.65 -38.29
C GLY A 192 8.26 -30.41 -37.41
N GLN A 193 8.43 -29.88 -36.19
CA GLN A 193 7.33 -29.60 -35.26
C GLN A 193 6.46 -28.41 -35.69
N TYR A 194 7.07 -27.39 -36.32
CA TYR A 194 6.40 -26.19 -36.84
C TYR A 194 5.50 -26.46 -38.05
N LYS A 195 5.41 -27.72 -38.51
CA LYS A 195 4.38 -28.15 -39.46
C LYS A 195 3.00 -28.32 -38.79
N ARG A 196 2.97 -28.50 -37.46
CA ARG A 196 1.74 -28.55 -36.67
C ARG A 196 1.24 -27.13 -36.41
N LEU A 197 -0.06 -26.99 -36.19
CA LEU A 197 -0.66 -25.70 -35.82
C LEU A 197 -0.11 -25.23 -34.47
N HIS A 198 -0.31 -26.07 -33.44
CA HIS A 198 0.26 -25.91 -32.11
C HIS A 198 1.05 -27.16 -31.74
N PHE A 199 2.02 -27.01 -30.85
CA PHE A 199 2.76 -28.14 -30.30
C PHE A 199 3.37 -27.76 -28.95
N VAL A 200 3.74 -28.79 -28.18
CA VAL A 200 4.43 -28.63 -26.89
C VAL A 200 5.83 -29.24 -26.96
N VAL A 201 6.80 -28.54 -26.39
CA VAL A 201 8.12 -29.06 -26.10
C VAL A 201 8.26 -29.14 -24.58
N THR A 202 8.31 -30.36 -24.04
CA THR A 202 8.49 -30.60 -22.61
C THR A 202 9.98 -30.61 -22.27
N THR A 203 10.40 -29.69 -21.41
CA THR A 203 11.77 -29.58 -20.88
C THR A 203 11.87 -30.27 -19.52
N GLU A 204 13.01 -30.14 -18.84
CA GLU A 204 13.19 -30.59 -17.45
C GLU A 204 12.24 -29.85 -16.50
N HIS A 205 11.98 -28.57 -16.75
CA HIS A 205 11.28 -27.67 -15.83
C HIS A 205 9.88 -27.27 -16.29
N PHE A 206 9.61 -27.21 -17.60
CA PHE A 206 8.38 -26.63 -18.15
C PHE A 206 7.78 -27.44 -19.30
N ASN A 207 6.48 -27.24 -19.53
CA ASN A 207 5.86 -27.48 -20.83
C ASN A 207 5.82 -26.16 -21.60
N ILE A 208 6.54 -26.08 -22.72
CA ILE A 208 6.54 -24.89 -23.58
C ILE A 208 5.58 -25.12 -24.74
N VAL A 209 4.42 -24.47 -24.68
CA VAL A 209 3.37 -24.58 -25.70
C VAL A 209 3.58 -23.48 -26.73
N HIS A 210 3.92 -23.87 -27.96
CA HIS A 210 3.96 -22.98 -29.10
C HIS A 210 2.53 -22.84 -29.66
N LEU A 211 1.89 -21.72 -29.34
CA LEU A 211 0.56 -21.37 -29.82
C LEU A 211 0.70 -20.34 -30.93
N ASP A 212 0.37 -20.74 -32.15
CA ASP A 212 0.48 -19.86 -33.30
C ASP A 212 -0.75 -18.93 -33.44
N THR A 213 -0.57 -17.69 -33.02
CA THR A 213 -1.55 -16.62 -33.13
C THR A 213 -1.57 -15.92 -34.49
N THR A 214 -0.60 -16.21 -35.37
CA THR A 214 -0.46 -15.56 -36.68
C THR A 214 -1.20 -16.31 -37.79
N ILE A 215 -1.76 -17.49 -37.48
CA ILE A 215 -2.34 -18.38 -38.47
C ILE A 215 -3.45 -17.74 -39.32
N THR A 216 -4.28 -16.86 -38.72
CA THR A 216 -5.32 -16.10 -39.42
C THR A 216 -4.95 -14.63 -39.68
N TYR A 217 -3.68 -14.25 -39.52
CA TYR A 217 -3.21 -12.92 -39.89
C TYR A 217 -3.13 -12.77 -41.41
N GLY A 218 -3.60 -11.66 -41.96
CA GLY A 218 -3.59 -11.39 -43.40
C GLY A 218 -4.03 -9.98 -43.78
N LYS A 219 -4.13 -9.72 -45.09
CA LYS A 219 -4.60 -8.42 -45.60
C LYS A 219 -5.98 -8.08 -45.04
N GLY A 220 -6.08 -6.93 -44.36
CA GLY A 220 -7.33 -6.45 -43.77
C GLY A 220 -7.80 -7.21 -42.52
N HIS A 221 -6.99 -8.14 -42.01
CA HIS A 221 -7.26 -8.94 -40.81
C HIS A 221 -6.04 -8.87 -39.87
N ASP A 222 -6.01 -7.83 -39.04
CA ASP A 222 -4.97 -7.54 -38.05
C ASP A 222 -5.43 -7.74 -36.60
N ARG A 223 -6.64 -8.28 -36.41
CA ARG A 223 -7.29 -8.56 -35.13
C ARG A 223 -8.40 -9.62 -35.30
N ASP A 224 -8.99 -10.01 -34.17
CA ASP A 224 -10.08 -10.99 -34.09
C ASP A 224 -9.67 -12.38 -34.64
N PHE A 225 -8.47 -12.82 -34.25
CA PHE A 225 -7.86 -14.05 -34.73
C PHE A 225 -8.54 -15.32 -34.20
N ILE A 226 -8.41 -16.39 -34.97
CA ILE A 226 -8.83 -17.74 -34.62
C ILE A 226 -7.59 -18.63 -34.58
N VAL A 227 -7.46 -19.39 -33.49
CA VAL A 227 -6.30 -20.27 -33.29
C VAL A 227 -6.65 -21.75 -33.42
N GLY A 228 -7.94 -22.10 -33.56
CA GLY A 228 -8.34 -23.50 -33.62
C GLY A 228 -8.31 -24.13 -32.22
N THR A 229 -9.28 -23.77 -31.40
CA THR A 229 -9.41 -24.18 -29.99
C THR A 229 -9.24 -25.69 -29.78
N ARG A 230 -9.69 -26.55 -30.71
CA ARG A 230 -9.53 -28.01 -30.57
C ARG A 230 -8.06 -28.43 -30.65
N ALA A 231 -7.30 -27.84 -31.55
CA ALA A 231 -5.87 -28.13 -31.69
C ALA A 231 -5.08 -27.67 -30.45
N LEU A 232 -5.49 -26.56 -29.83
CA LEU A 232 -4.92 -26.10 -28.56
C LEU A 232 -5.23 -27.11 -27.44
N MET A 233 -6.48 -27.55 -27.32
CA MET A 233 -6.87 -28.57 -26.35
C MET A 233 -6.03 -29.85 -26.51
N ASP A 234 -5.91 -30.37 -27.74
CA ASP A 234 -5.12 -31.58 -28.02
C ASP A 234 -3.62 -31.39 -27.66
N THR A 235 -3.09 -30.16 -27.76
CA THR A 235 -1.71 -29.82 -27.37
C THR A 235 -1.55 -29.72 -25.85
N LEU A 236 -2.53 -29.14 -25.16
CA LEU A 236 -2.56 -29.07 -23.69
C LEU A 236 -2.73 -30.47 -23.08
N ASP A 237 -3.48 -31.37 -23.74
CA ASP A 237 -3.60 -32.78 -23.35
C ASP A 237 -2.27 -33.53 -23.43
N ALA A 238 -1.34 -33.10 -24.29
CA ALA A 238 -0.02 -33.70 -24.44
C ALA A 238 1.01 -33.18 -23.42
N CYS A 239 0.66 -32.18 -22.60
CA CYS A 239 1.56 -31.61 -21.60
C CYS A 239 1.80 -32.58 -20.43
N ASP A 240 3.01 -32.52 -19.88
CA ASP A 240 3.37 -33.25 -18.66
C ASP A 240 2.74 -32.56 -17.43
N ALA A 241 1.76 -33.19 -16.82
CA ALA A 241 0.97 -32.59 -15.74
C ALA A 241 1.77 -32.24 -14.46
N SER A 242 2.99 -32.76 -14.30
CA SER A 242 3.86 -32.40 -13.18
C SER A 242 4.68 -31.13 -13.42
N LYS A 243 4.54 -30.48 -14.58
CA LYS A 243 5.33 -29.29 -14.95
C LYS A 243 4.43 -28.10 -15.27
N PRO A 244 4.83 -26.86 -14.89
CA PRO A 244 4.10 -25.67 -15.29
C PRO A 244 4.07 -25.49 -16.80
N ILE A 245 3.03 -24.84 -17.31
CA ILE A 245 2.83 -24.56 -18.73
C ILE A 245 3.14 -23.08 -19.01
N ILE A 246 4.00 -22.83 -19.98
CA ILE A 246 4.25 -21.51 -20.58
C ILE A 246 3.70 -21.54 -22.00
N ILE A 247 2.76 -20.66 -22.31
CA ILE A 247 2.31 -20.44 -23.68
C ILE A 247 3.18 -19.36 -24.33
N LEU A 248 3.70 -19.63 -25.52
CA LEU A 248 4.37 -18.66 -26.37
C LEU A 248 3.47 -18.30 -27.54
N THR A 249 3.23 -17.00 -27.73
CA THR A 249 2.54 -16.42 -28.88
C THR A 249 3.29 -15.21 -29.41
N HIS A 250 2.88 -14.70 -30.57
CA HIS A 250 3.26 -13.35 -30.95
C HIS A 250 2.22 -12.33 -30.51
N TYR A 251 0.93 -12.57 -30.78
CA TYR A 251 -0.12 -11.62 -30.40
C TYR A 251 -0.61 -11.82 -28.98
N SER A 252 -1.09 -10.73 -28.37
CA SER A 252 -1.80 -10.78 -27.10
C SER A 252 -3.05 -11.66 -27.18
N PHE A 253 -3.40 -12.25 -26.04
CA PHE A 253 -4.71 -12.88 -25.82
C PHE A 253 -5.87 -11.98 -26.29
N ASP A 254 -5.75 -10.66 -26.20
CA ASP A 254 -6.79 -9.70 -26.57
C ASP A 254 -7.09 -9.61 -28.08
N PHE A 255 -6.18 -10.10 -28.93
CA PHE A 255 -6.37 -10.10 -30.39
C PHE A 255 -7.23 -11.25 -30.87
N LEU A 256 -7.52 -12.24 -30.02
CA LEU A 256 -8.40 -13.34 -30.38
C LEU A 256 -9.84 -12.86 -30.49
N ALA A 257 -10.59 -13.44 -31.43
CA ALA A 257 -12.03 -13.22 -31.56
C ALA A 257 -12.75 -13.49 -30.21
N GLN A 258 -13.83 -12.78 -29.92
CA GLN A 258 -14.48 -12.84 -28.61
C GLN A 258 -14.87 -14.26 -28.18
N ASP A 259 -15.46 -15.05 -29.08
CA ASP A 259 -15.85 -16.43 -28.79
C ASP A 259 -14.63 -17.35 -28.63
N GLU A 260 -13.57 -17.11 -29.42
CA GLU A 260 -12.31 -17.83 -29.31
C GLU A 260 -11.65 -17.56 -27.95
N ARG A 261 -11.60 -16.30 -27.50
CA ARG A 261 -11.09 -15.92 -26.16
C ARG A 261 -11.79 -16.68 -25.05
N ASN A 262 -13.12 -16.77 -25.11
CA ASN A 262 -13.89 -17.44 -24.07
C ASN A 262 -13.56 -18.94 -24.00
N GLN A 263 -13.38 -19.59 -25.16
CA GLN A 263 -13.00 -21.01 -25.19
C GLN A 263 -11.56 -21.24 -24.76
N VAL A 264 -10.63 -20.43 -25.28
CA VAL A 264 -9.21 -20.48 -24.89
C VAL A 264 -9.06 -20.25 -23.39
N GLU A 265 -9.70 -19.22 -22.83
CA GLU A 265 -9.67 -18.96 -21.37
C GLU A 265 -10.20 -20.15 -20.55
N ALA A 266 -11.28 -20.79 -21.02
CA ALA A 266 -11.82 -21.98 -20.35
C ALA A 266 -10.81 -23.14 -20.37
N LEU A 267 -10.08 -23.33 -21.46
CA LEU A 267 -8.97 -24.29 -21.54
C LEU A 267 -7.83 -23.88 -20.60
N LEU A 268 -7.33 -22.64 -20.66
CA LEU A 268 -6.24 -22.18 -19.78
C LEU A 268 -6.57 -22.40 -18.30
N SER A 269 -7.82 -22.10 -17.92
CA SER A 269 -8.32 -22.33 -16.56
C SER A 269 -8.34 -23.82 -16.20
N SER A 270 -8.81 -24.68 -17.12
CA SER A 270 -8.95 -26.12 -16.88
C SER A 270 -7.62 -26.86 -16.82
N TYR A 271 -6.61 -26.37 -17.53
CA TYR A 271 -5.26 -26.93 -17.57
C TYR A 271 -4.28 -26.19 -16.65
N ASN A 272 -4.79 -25.20 -15.89
CA ASN A 272 -4.03 -24.37 -14.95
C ASN A 272 -2.80 -23.70 -15.60
N VAL A 273 -2.99 -23.17 -16.80
CA VAL A 273 -1.99 -22.36 -17.50
C VAL A 273 -1.96 -20.96 -16.88
N GLN A 274 -0.79 -20.52 -16.42
CA GLN A 274 -0.65 -19.26 -15.69
C GLN A 274 0.35 -18.29 -16.31
N LEU A 275 1.14 -18.71 -17.31
CA LEU A 275 2.11 -17.87 -18.01
C LEU A 275 1.81 -17.83 -19.50
N TRP A 276 1.64 -16.63 -20.03
CA TRP A 276 1.44 -16.35 -21.45
C TRP A 276 2.47 -15.31 -21.90
N PHE A 277 3.43 -15.70 -22.72
CA PHE A 277 4.46 -14.81 -23.27
C PHE A 277 4.08 -14.43 -24.69
N ALA A 278 4.08 -13.13 -24.95
CA ALA A 278 3.67 -12.53 -26.21
C ALA A 278 4.60 -11.37 -26.61
N GLY A 279 4.48 -10.97 -27.87
CA GLY A 279 5.11 -9.81 -28.47
C GLY A 279 4.07 -8.83 -29.03
N HIS A 280 4.47 -8.01 -30.01
CA HIS A 280 3.62 -7.05 -30.72
C HIS A 280 3.12 -5.85 -29.91
N GLU A 281 2.64 -6.05 -28.68
CA GLU A 281 2.16 -4.96 -27.83
C GLU A 281 3.32 -4.20 -27.17
N HIS A 282 3.28 -2.88 -27.25
CA HIS A 282 4.39 -2.03 -26.79
C HIS A 282 4.05 -1.20 -25.53
N GLU A 283 2.81 -1.29 -25.07
CA GLU A 283 2.30 -0.67 -23.85
C GLU A 283 1.81 -1.76 -22.88
N ASN A 284 1.98 -1.55 -21.56
CA ASN A 284 1.59 -2.50 -20.50
C ASN A 284 2.22 -3.89 -20.64
N LEU A 285 3.55 -3.93 -20.44
CA LEU A 285 4.42 -5.12 -20.63
C LEU A 285 4.02 -6.34 -19.79
N ILE A 286 3.48 -6.17 -18.58
CA ILE A 286 3.13 -7.28 -17.70
C ILE A 286 1.76 -7.00 -17.10
N ARG A 287 0.79 -7.90 -17.30
CA ARG A 287 -0.58 -7.74 -16.82
C ARG A 287 -1.26 -9.06 -16.48
N TRP A 288 -2.17 -9.02 -15.52
CA TRP A 288 -3.09 -10.12 -15.29
C TRP A 288 -4.23 -10.07 -16.30
N GLN A 289 -4.41 -11.16 -17.04
CA GLN A 289 -5.55 -11.32 -17.93
C GLN A 289 -6.71 -11.95 -17.16
N ARG A 290 -7.79 -11.16 -17.00
CA ARG A 290 -9.02 -11.54 -16.29
C ARG A 290 -8.78 -12.12 -14.88
N GLU A 291 -7.69 -11.70 -14.21
CA GLU A 291 -7.22 -12.22 -12.91
C GLU A 291 -6.92 -13.73 -12.89
N LYS A 292 -6.62 -14.35 -14.05
CA LYS A 292 -6.43 -15.80 -14.18
C LYS A 292 -5.01 -16.23 -14.51
N PHE A 293 -4.40 -15.56 -15.47
CA PHE A 293 -3.03 -15.85 -15.91
C PHE A 293 -2.27 -14.55 -16.15
N LEU A 294 -0.95 -14.65 -16.02
CA LEU A 294 -0.04 -13.55 -16.24
C LEU A 294 0.37 -13.51 -17.71
N GLU A 295 0.02 -12.42 -18.38
CA GLU A 295 0.47 -12.12 -19.73
C GLU A 295 1.67 -11.19 -19.68
N CYS A 296 2.77 -11.63 -20.31
CA CYS A 296 4.02 -10.90 -20.41
C CYS A 296 4.24 -10.53 -21.88
N GLN A 297 4.01 -9.27 -22.20
CA GLN A 297 4.33 -8.63 -23.46
C GLN A 297 5.78 -8.14 -23.42
N CYS A 298 6.61 -8.63 -24.33
CA CYS A 298 7.97 -8.12 -24.49
C CYS A 298 7.96 -6.97 -25.51
N GLY A 299 8.62 -5.86 -25.19
CA GLY A 299 8.78 -4.74 -26.11
C GLY A 299 9.69 -5.05 -27.29
N ASN A 300 9.86 -4.07 -28.17
CA ASN A 300 10.56 -4.26 -29.44
C ASN A 300 12.06 -3.96 -29.40
N LEU A 301 12.84 -4.54 -30.31
CA LEU A 301 14.24 -4.18 -30.50
C LEU A 301 14.42 -3.20 -31.68
N VAL A 302 13.50 -2.24 -31.79
CA VAL A 302 13.55 -1.07 -32.68
C VAL A 302 13.11 0.18 -31.93
N LEU A 303 13.84 1.29 -32.08
CA LEU A 303 13.39 2.56 -31.54
C LEU A 303 12.21 3.10 -32.36
N GLN A 304 11.03 3.13 -31.75
CA GLN A 304 9.83 3.70 -32.34
C GLN A 304 9.12 4.61 -31.33
N LYS A 305 8.55 5.72 -31.82
CA LYS A 305 7.88 6.70 -30.99
C LYS A 305 6.58 6.10 -30.42
N GLY A 306 6.51 5.94 -29.09
CA GLY A 306 5.36 5.36 -28.40
C GLY A 306 5.51 3.88 -28.05
N ALA A 307 6.55 3.21 -28.55
CA ALA A 307 6.89 1.84 -28.17
C ALA A 307 8.09 1.82 -27.23
N ARG A 308 8.10 0.89 -26.27
CA ARG A 308 9.25 0.73 -25.36
C ARG A 308 10.20 -0.34 -25.86
N SER A 309 11.43 0.05 -26.17
CA SER A 309 12.46 -0.91 -26.53
C SER A 309 13.02 -1.60 -25.29
N CYS A 310 12.60 -2.85 -25.06
CA CYS A 310 12.93 -3.59 -23.85
C CYS A 310 12.95 -5.11 -24.05
N PHE A 311 13.52 -5.83 -23.09
CA PHE A 311 13.41 -7.27 -22.95
C PHE A 311 13.08 -7.63 -21.50
N LEU A 312 12.56 -8.85 -21.27
CA LEU A 312 12.21 -9.32 -19.94
C LEU A 312 13.20 -10.39 -19.46
N THR A 313 13.44 -10.42 -18.15
CA THR A 313 14.08 -11.56 -17.49
C THR A 313 13.13 -12.13 -16.46
N GLY A 314 13.13 -13.44 -16.27
CA GLY A 314 12.31 -14.08 -15.26
C GLY A 314 13.08 -15.10 -14.45
N GLU A 315 12.60 -15.36 -13.24
CA GLU A 315 13.09 -16.41 -12.37
C GLU A 315 11.93 -17.15 -11.72
N LEU A 316 12.13 -18.44 -11.44
CA LEU A 316 11.22 -19.32 -10.72
C LEU A 316 12.00 -20.16 -9.71
N ASP A 317 11.53 -20.17 -8.47
CA ASP A 317 11.91 -21.15 -7.47
C ASP A 317 11.10 -22.43 -7.70
N VAL A 318 11.75 -23.55 -8.00
CA VAL A 318 11.04 -24.79 -8.37
C VAL A 318 10.41 -25.48 -7.17
N ASP A 319 10.88 -25.19 -5.95
CA ASP A 319 10.37 -25.80 -4.73
C ASP A 319 9.11 -25.08 -4.26
N THR A 320 9.10 -23.73 -4.31
CA THR A 320 7.96 -22.93 -3.84
C THR A 320 7.00 -22.52 -4.94
N LEU A 321 7.42 -22.64 -6.20
CA LEU A 321 6.74 -22.09 -7.39
C LEU A 321 6.57 -20.57 -7.35
N ASP A 322 7.32 -19.87 -6.50
CA ASP A 322 7.39 -18.41 -6.50
C ASP A 322 8.29 -17.92 -7.64
N GLY A 323 7.77 -17.00 -8.43
CA GLY A 323 8.47 -16.42 -9.56
C GLY A 323 8.51 -14.90 -9.53
N ARG A 324 9.40 -14.36 -10.36
CA ARG A 324 9.59 -12.92 -10.52
C ARG A 324 9.99 -12.57 -11.94
N ILE A 325 9.54 -11.42 -12.44
CA ILE A 325 9.87 -10.89 -13.78
C ILE A 325 10.44 -9.48 -13.64
N SER A 326 11.57 -9.21 -14.29
CA SER A 326 12.16 -7.87 -14.40
C SER A 326 12.12 -7.40 -15.85
N VAL A 327 12.07 -6.08 -16.03
CA VAL A 327 12.10 -5.43 -17.35
C VAL A 327 13.45 -4.76 -17.51
N HIS A 328 14.09 -4.88 -18.66
CA HIS A 328 15.31 -4.17 -19.02
C HIS A 328 15.06 -3.33 -20.27
N ALA A 329 15.27 -2.02 -20.17
CA ALA A 329 14.93 -1.06 -21.22
C ALA A 329 16.18 -0.37 -21.78
N TRP A 330 16.09 0.03 -23.04
CA TRP A 330 17.09 0.89 -23.66
C TRP A 330 16.76 2.36 -23.41
N TYR A 331 17.73 3.11 -22.90
CA TYR A 331 17.64 4.55 -22.71
C TYR A 331 18.56 5.26 -23.69
N GLU A 332 17.98 6.05 -24.60
CA GLU A 332 18.71 6.83 -25.60
C GLU A 332 19.87 7.62 -24.94
N GLY A 333 21.09 7.44 -25.44
CA GLY A 333 22.30 8.08 -24.91
C GLY A 333 22.91 7.46 -23.64
N LYS A 334 22.19 6.58 -22.91
CA LYS A 334 22.69 5.90 -21.69
C LYS A 334 23.00 4.42 -21.95
N GLY A 335 22.12 3.72 -22.66
CA GLY A 335 22.22 2.30 -22.99
C GLY A 335 21.20 1.42 -22.25
N TRP A 336 21.47 0.12 -22.19
CA TRP A 336 20.62 -0.86 -21.51
C TRP A 336 20.72 -0.73 -19.99
N GLU A 337 19.57 -0.66 -19.32
CA GLU A 337 19.47 -0.72 -17.85
C GLU A 337 18.21 -1.44 -17.40
N GLU A 338 18.18 -1.86 -16.13
CA GLU A 338 16.98 -2.39 -15.49
C GLU A 338 15.95 -1.26 -15.39
N TYR A 339 14.75 -1.52 -15.89
CA TYR A 339 13.66 -0.56 -15.90
C TYR A 339 13.05 -0.46 -14.48
N PRO A 340 12.96 0.74 -13.89
CA PRO A 340 12.57 0.90 -12.50
C PRO A 340 11.07 0.66 -12.23
N PHE A 341 10.25 0.52 -13.28
CA PHE A 341 8.78 0.41 -13.19
C PHE A 341 8.18 -0.77 -13.98
N ALA A 342 8.73 -1.97 -13.81
CA ALA A 342 8.07 -3.23 -14.22
C ALA A 342 6.64 -3.37 -13.64
N ARG A 343 6.37 -2.71 -12.51
CA ARG A 343 5.04 -2.54 -11.92
C ARG A 343 4.74 -1.06 -11.71
N VAL A 344 3.50 -0.63 -11.90
CA VAL A 344 3.04 0.71 -11.52
C VAL A 344 2.46 0.63 -10.10
N GLY A 345 3.04 1.35 -9.13
CA GLY A 345 2.41 1.61 -7.83
C GLY A 345 2.83 0.71 -6.65
N SER A 346 4.09 0.29 -6.56
CA SER A 346 4.64 -0.47 -5.42
C SER A 346 6.08 -0.05 -5.05
N GLU A 347 6.50 -0.31 -3.80
CA GLU A 347 7.85 0.12 -3.32
C GLU A 347 9.02 -0.66 -3.94
N ASN A 348 8.76 -1.71 -4.73
CA ASN A 348 9.77 -2.44 -5.50
C ASN A 348 9.32 -2.62 -6.96
N ASP A 349 9.06 -1.49 -7.60
CA ASP A 349 8.55 -1.39 -8.96
C ASP A 349 9.48 -1.99 -10.03
N ARG A 350 10.68 -2.46 -9.66
CA ARG A 350 11.65 -3.12 -10.56
C ARG A 350 11.26 -4.55 -10.97
N VAL A 351 10.43 -5.22 -10.16
CA VAL A 351 10.16 -6.66 -10.31
C VAL A 351 8.67 -6.96 -10.15
N PHE A 352 8.12 -7.81 -11.00
CA PHE A 352 6.76 -8.32 -10.95
C PHE A 352 6.73 -9.74 -10.34
N PRO A 353 6.25 -9.93 -9.09
CA PRO A 353 6.18 -11.23 -8.46
C PRO A 353 4.94 -12.02 -8.90
N PHE A 354 5.05 -13.35 -8.98
CA PHE A 354 3.94 -14.27 -9.23
C PHE A 354 4.15 -15.61 -8.52
N ARG A 355 3.12 -16.46 -8.48
CA ARG A 355 3.21 -17.84 -7.97
C ARG A 355 2.48 -18.80 -8.91
N LEU A 356 3.15 -19.87 -9.31
CA LEU A 356 2.58 -20.93 -10.16
C LEU A 356 1.93 -22.04 -9.33
N ARG A 357 1.11 -22.82 -10.00
CA ARG A 357 0.43 -24.03 -9.56
C ARG A 357 0.57 -25.07 -10.67
N LEU A 358 0.59 -26.37 -10.37
CA LEU A 358 0.75 -27.43 -11.38
C LEU A 358 -0.59 -27.92 -11.93
N GLN A 359 -0.59 -28.55 -13.11
CA GLN A 359 -1.80 -29.13 -13.72
C GLN A 359 -2.35 -30.30 -12.86
N GLY A 360 -1.48 -30.94 -12.07
CA GLY A 360 -1.80 -31.95 -11.06
C GLY A 360 -2.25 -31.41 -9.69
N ASP A 361 -2.16 -30.09 -9.44
CA ASP A 361 -2.77 -29.45 -8.27
C ASP A 361 -4.29 -29.36 -8.44
N ARG A 362 -4.94 -30.53 -8.57
CA ARG A 362 -6.25 -30.67 -7.92
C ARG A 362 -5.99 -30.38 -6.45
N GLN A 363 -6.84 -29.52 -5.86
CA GLN A 363 -6.89 -29.22 -4.42
C GLN A 363 -6.06 -30.22 -3.62
N ILE A 364 -4.94 -29.75 -3.07
CA ILE A 364 -4.10 -30.50 -2.11
C ILE A 364 -5.05 -31.38 -1.29
N ALA A 365 -4.92 -32.71 -1.40
CA ALA A 365 -5.81 -33.62 -0.70
C ALA A 365 -5.79 -33.27 0.80
N GLY A 366 -6.86 -32.61 1.28
CA GLY A 366 -6.97 -32.07 2.63
C GLY A 366 -7.29 -30.57 2.76
N VAL A 367 -7.13 -29.74 1.71
CA VAL A 367 -7.48 -28.31 1.73
C VAL A 367 -8.88 -28.11 1.16
N SER A 368 -9.83 -27.65 1.98
CA SER A 368 -11.21 -27.41 1.54
C SER A 368 -11.28 -26.25 0.53
N GLU A 369 -12.33 -26.24 -0.29
CA GLU A 369 -12.58 -25.15 -1.26
C GLU A 369 -12.68 -23.79 -0.56
N GLU A 370 -13.30 -23.78 0.63
CA GLU A 370 -13.43 -22.61 1.49
C GLU A 370 -12.08 -22.06 1.93
N LEU A 371 -11.13 -22.95 2.25
CA LEU A 371 -9.79 -22.57 2.68
C LEU A 371 -8.98 -21.99 1.52
N SER A 372 -9.10 -22.57 0.33
CA SER A 372 -8.49 -22.01 -0.87
C SER A 372 -9.02 -20.60 -1.18
N ASN A 373 -10.33 -20.42 -1.13
CA ASN A 373 -10.97 -19.13 -1.41
C ASN A 373 -10.61 -18.07 -0.35
N ALA A 374 -10.51 -18.46 0.92
CA ALA A 374 -10.08 -17.59 2.01
C ALA A 374 -8.61 -17.15 1.84
N CYS A 375 -7.72 -18.07 1.47
CA CYS A 375 -6.30 -17.78 1.18
C CYS A 375 -6.14 -16.77 0.03
N GLU A 376 -6.91 -16.95 -1.05
CA GLU A 376 -6.88 -16.04 -2.20
C GLU A 376 -7.38 -14.64 -1.81
N THR A 377 -8.51 -14.57 -1.10
CA THR A 377 -9.04 -13.30 -0.57
C THR A 377 -8.05 -12.60 0.35
N TYR A 378 -7.37 -13.35 1.21
CA TYR A 378 -6.32 -12.82 2.08
C TYR A 378 -5.13 -12.29 1.25
N GLY A 379 -4.73 -13.00 0.20
CA GLY A 379 -3.71 -12.55 -0.76
C GLY A 379 -4.04 -11.19 -1.37
N CYS A 380 -5.31 -10.96 -1.76
CA CYS A 380 -5.80 -9.68 -2.29
C CYS A 380 -5.65 -8.50 -1.31
N LEU A 381 -5.47 -8.74 -0.02
CA LEU A 381 -5.23 -7.65 0.95
C LEU A 381 -3.81 -7.07 0.81
N SER A 382 -2.86 -7.82 0.26
CA SER A 382 -1.44 -7.48 0.19
C SER A 382 -0.96 -7.07 -1.21
N ILE A 383 -1.77 -7.28 -2.25
CA ILE A 383 -1.48 -6.81 -3.62
C ILE A 383 -1.66 -5.29 -3.73
N ALA A 384 -1.14 -4.68 -4.80
CA ALA A 384 -1.28 -3.24 -5.06
C ALA A 384 -2.75 -2.79 -5.03
N GLY A 385 -3.04 -1.71 -4.31
CA GLY A 385 -4.40 -1.24 -4.01
C GLY A 385 -5.12 -1.98 -2.88
N GLY A 386 -4.55 -3.07 -2.35
CA GLY A 386 -4.99 -3.71 -1.12
C GLY A 386 -4.67 -2.88 0.13
N ILE A 387 -5.40 -3.11 1.22
CA ILE A 387 -5.29 -2.36 2.48
C ILE A 387 -3.91 -2.55 3.15
N PHE A 388 -3.24 -3.68 2.88
CA PHE A 388 -1.91 -4.03 3.37
C PHE A 388 -0.86 -4.09 2.25
N ALA A 389 -1.09 -3.40 1.13
CA ALA A 389 -0.14 -3.32 0.03
C ALA A 389 1.22 -2.79 0.48
N GLY A 390 2.29 -3.56 0.23
CA GLY A 390 3.66 -3.18 0.58
C GLY A 390 4.00 -3.22 2.07
N VAL A 391 3.11 -3.73 2.93
CA VAL A 391 3.37 -3.80 4.37
C VAL A 391 4.41 -4.88 4.68
N GLN A 392 5.57 -4.46 5.18
CA GLN A 392 6.55 -5.36 5.80
C GLN A 392 6.28 -5.45 7.30
N LEU A 393 5.93 -6.64 7.77
CA LEU A 393 5.63 -6.86 9.17
C LEU A 393 6.91 -7.06 9.99
N ASN A 394 7.13 -6.19 10.97
CA ASN A 394 8.10 -6.45 12.03
C ASN A 394 7.37 -7.08 13.24
N THR A 395 7.51 -8.38 13.43
CA THR A 395 6.81 -9.11 14.48
C THR A 395 7.35 -8.85 15.89
N ALA A 396 8.58 -8.32 16.01
CA ALA A 396 9.20 -8.00 17.30
C ALA A 396 8.47 -6.88 18.06
N ILE A 397 7.83 -5.99 17.33
CA ILE A 397 7.08 -4.84 17.85
C ILE A 397 5.57 -5.07 17.89
N LEU A 398 5.10 -6.30 17.68
CA LEU A 398 3.73 -6.62 18.06
C LEU A 398 3.57 -6.41 19.57
N THR A 399 2.56 -5.64 19.95
CA THR A 399 2.38 -5.26 21.34
C THR A 399 1.87 -6.43 22.20
N ASP A 400 2.27 -6.42 23.48
CA ASP A 400 1.69 -7.28 24.49
C ASP A 400 0.19 -6.96 24.66
N LEU A 401 -0.59 -7.95 25.11
CA LEU A 401 -2.03 -7.83 25.30
C LEU A 401 -2.41 -8.15 26.74
N ASP A 402 -3.29 -7.34 27.33
CA ASP A 402 -3.96 -7.64 28.60
C ASP A 402 -5.39 -8.09 28.31
N CYS A 403 -5.73 -9.34 28.65
CA CYS A 403 -7.10 -9.83 28.63
C CYS A 403 -7.55 -10.14 30.06
N ASN A 404 -8.48 -9.35 30.58
CA ASN A 404 -9.06 -9.52 31.92
C ASN A 404 -8.02 -9.64 33.04
N GLY A 405 -6.91 -8.88 32.99
CA GLY A 405 -5.85 -8.89 33.99
C GLY A 405 -4.77 -9.97 33.74
N LYS A 406 -4.93 -10.81 32.71
CA LYS A 406 -3.90 -11.76 32.26
C LYS A 406 -3.10 -11.14 31.12
N LEU A 407 -1.80 -10.99 31.35
CA LEU A 407 -0.86 -10.46 30.37
C LEU A 407 -0.37 -11.56 29.40
N PHE A 408 -0.49 -11.30 28.11
CA PHE A 408 0.02 -12.10 27.00
C PHE A 408 1.19 -11.34 26.35
N VAL A 409 2.40 -11.81 26.64
CA VAL A 409 3.64 -11.13 26.27
C VAL A 409 4.07 -11.51 24.85
N ASN A 410 4.67 -10.60 24.09
CA ASN A 410 5.28 -10.97 22.81
C ASN A 410 6.62 -11.68 23.06
N GLU A 411 6.68 -12.97 22.71
CA GLU A 411 7.86 -13.84 22.87
C GLU A 411 8.60 -14.08 21.55
N GLY A 412 8.14 -13.53 20.43
CA GLY A 412 8.74 -13.68 19.09
C GLY A 412 8.47 -15.01 18.38
N THR A 413 8.21 -16.09 19.14
CA THR A 413 7.83 -17.41 18.59
C THR A 413 6.35 -17.74 18.78
N SER A 414 5.72 -17.16 19.80
CA SER A 414 4.29 -17.27 20.09
C SER A 414 3.71 -15.90 20.33
N TYR A 415 2.77 -15.50 19.47
CA TYR A 415 2.25 -14.13 19.45
C TYR A 415 1.09 -13.94 20.44
N PRO A 416 0.96 -12.74 21.04
CA PRO A 416 -0.05 -12.46 22.07
C PRO A 416 -1.48 -12.78 21.66
N LEU A 417 -1.89 -12.39 20.45
CA LEU A 417 -3.26 -12.54 19.99
C LEU A 417 -3.65 -14.01 19.82
N ALA A 418 -2.76 -14.83 19.23
CA ALA A 418 -2.97 -16.28 19.11
C ALA A 418 -3.29 -16.92 20.46
N ARG A 419 -2.47 -16.63 21.48
CA ARG A 419 -2.63 -17.20 22.83
C ARG A 419 -3.87 -16.69 23.55
N ALA A 420 -4.21 -15.41 23.36
CA ALA A 420 -5.43 -14.84 23.92
C ALA A 420 -6.67 -15.51 23.31
N MET A 421 -6.70 -15.64 21.98
CA MET A 421 -7.80 -16.31 21.26
C MET A 421 -7.97 -17.77 21.67
N GLU A 422 -6.86 -18.52 21.75
CA GLU A 422 -6.86 -19.91 22.19
C GLU A 422 -7.39 -20.05 23.61
N THR A 423 -6.94 -19.17 24.53
CA THR A 423 -7.44 -19.16 25.91
C THR A 423 -8.95 -18.92 25.97
N LEU A 424 -9.46 -17.96 25.20
CA LEU A 424 -10.90 -17.67 25.13
C LEU A 424 -11.70 -18.83 24.55
N TRP A 425 -11.18 -19.50 23.52
CA TRP A 425 -11.84 -20.66 22.93
C TRP A 425 -11.89 -21.86 23.87
N LEU A 426 -10.77 -22.18 24.53
CA LEU A 426 -10.69 -23.24 25.54
C LEU A 426 -11.62 -22.97 26.74
N THR A 427 -11.78 -21.71 27.11
CA THR A 427 -12.71 -21.28 28.17
C THR A 427 -14.16 -21.53 27.74
N LYS A 428 -14.57 -21.07 26.54
CA LYS A 428 -15.91 -21.36 25.98
C LYS A 428 -16.19 -22.85 25.89
N ARG A 429 -15.20 -23.66 25.51
CA ARG A 429 -15.35 -25.12 25.44
C ARG A 429 -15.64 -25.75 26.81
N SER A 430 -15.04 -25.22 27.86
CA SER A 430 -15.25 -25.68 29.24
C SER A 430 -16.52 -25.10 29.87
N HIS A 431 -16.93 -23.92 29.39
CA HIS A 431 -18.06 -23.12 29.88
C HIS A 431 -18.86 -22.57 28.67
N PRO A 432 -19.76 -23.38 28.07
CA PRO A 432 -20.49 -23.02 26.84
C PRO A 432 -21.34 -21.76 26.93
N GLU A 433 -21.69 -21.32 28.15
CA GLU A 433 -22.39 -20.08 28.45
C GLU A 433 -21.53 -18.82 28.28
N LEU A 434 -20.20 -18.96 28.27
CA LEU A 434 -19.26 -17.87 28.08
C LEU A 434 -18.94 -17.64 26.59
N SER A 435 -18.68 -16.39 26.25
CA SER A 435 -18.29 -16.02 24.89
C SER A 435 -16.82 -16.38 24.62
N CYS A 436 -16.48 -16.69 23.38
CA CYS A 436 -15.09 -16.75 22.91
C CYS A 436 -14.68 -15.48 22.13
N ASN A 437 -15.63 -14.56 21.95
CA ASN A 437 -15.47 -13.38 21.12
C ASN A 437 -14.86 -12.23 21.91
N ALA A 438 -14.07 -11.38 21.26
CA ALA A 438 -13.35 -10.31 21.94
C ALA A 438 -13.32 -9.00 21.17
N LEU A 439 -13.17 -7.90 21.91
CA LEU A 439 -12.83 -6.58 21.43
C LEU A 439 -11.38 -6.27 21.80
N ILE A 440 -10.53 -6.02 20.79
CA ILE A 440 -9.20 -5.44 20.96
C ILE A 440 -9.34 -3.92 21.01
N LEU A 441 -9.05 -3.36 22.18
CA LEU A 441 -9.07 -1.94 22.48
C LEU A 441 -7.65 -1.38 22.54
N GLY A 442 -7.41 -0.30 21.82
CA GLY A 442 -6.13 0.40 21.84
C GLY A 442 -6.14 1.69 21.04
N ASP A 443 -5.26 2.62 21.35
CA ASP A 443 -5.13 3.88 20.62
C ASP A 443 -4.61 3.65 19.18
N GLY A 444 -4.60 4.73 18.39
CA GLY A 444 -4.01 4.71 17.04
C GLY A 444 -2.52 4.33 17.07
N GLY A 445 -2.06 3.55 16.09
CA GLY A 445 -0.65 3.13 16.00
C GLY A 445 -0.21 1.95 16.88
N PHE A 446 -1.10 1.38 17.71
CA PHE A 446 -0.80 0.20 18.54
C PHE A 446 -0.79 -1.15 17.79
N GLY A 447 -0.90 -1.13 16.46
CA GLY A 447 -0.76 -2.33 15.63
C GLY A 447 -1.95 -3.30 15.66
N LYS A 448 -3.17 -2.85 16.02
CA LYS A 448 -4.37 -3.71 16.06
C LYS A 448 -4.65 -4.38 14.70
N SER A 449 -4.79 -3.59 13.64
CA SER A 449 -5.03 -4.08 12.27
C SER A 449 -3.93 -5.02 11.80
N THR A 450 -2.67 -4.61 12.01
CA THR A 450 -1.46 -5.38 11.68
C THR A 450 -1.40 -6.73 12.39
N MET A 451 -1.75 -6.77 13.68
CA MET A 451 -1.76 -7.98 14.50
C MET A 451 -2.87 -8.94 14.07
N MET A 452 -4.06 -8.43 13.76
CA MET A 452 -5.16 -9.24 13.23
C MET A 452 -4.88 -9.76 11.82
N TYR A 453 -4.28 -8.93 10.96
CA TYR A 453 -3.85 -9.32 9.62
C TYR A 453 -2.82 -10.46 9.69
N HIS A 454 -1.77 -10.29 10.51
CA HIS A 454 -0.79 -11.34 10.75
C HIS A 454 -1.43 -12.62 11.29
N GLN A 455 -2.31 -12.51 12.28
CA GLN A 455 -2.96 -13.67 12.88
C GLN A 455 -3.89 -14.39 11.89
N CYS A 456 -4.54 -13.65 10.98
CA CYS A 456 -5.32 -14.22 9.90
C CYS A 456 -4.44 -15.07 8.96
N GLY A 457 -3.30 -14.53 8.53
CA GLY A 457 -2.33 -15.26 7.71
C GLY A 457 -1.78 -16.51 8.39
N GLU A 458 -1.43 -16.41 9.67
CA GLU A 458 -0.96 -17.54 10.48
C GLU A 458 -1.97 -18.68 10.59
N LEU A 459 -3.26 -18.34 10.76
CA LEU A 459 -4.34 -19.35 10.81
C LEU A 459 -4.51 -20.04 9.46
N LEU A 460 -4.56 -19.27 8.37
CA LEU A 460 -4.69 -19.81 7.01
C LEU A 460 -3.50 -20.70 6.65
N PHE A 461 -2.27 -20.30 7.01
CA PHE A 461 -1.06 -21.11 6.83
C PHE A 461 -1.14 -22.44 7.60
N LYS A 462 -1.74 -22.43 8.80
CA LYS A 462 -2.00 -23.62 9.62
C LYS A 462 -3.27 -24.39 9.21
N GLN A 463 -3.86 -24.07 8.06
CA GLN A 463 -5.08 -24.69 7.51
C GLN A 463 -6.34 -24.47 8.35
N TYR A 464 -6.41 -23.39 9.12
CA TYR A 464 -7.63 -22.93 9.78
C TYR A 464 -8.31 -21.85 8.97
N LEU A 465 -9.65 -21.90 8.87
CA LEU A 465 -10.43 -20.86 8.19
C LEU A 465 -10.42 -19.56 8.98
N ALA A 466 -9.94 -18.49 8.34
CA ALA A 466 -9.98 -17.15 8.87
C ALA A 466 -10.32 -16.14 7.78
N VAL A 467 -11.08 -15.09 8.12
CA VAL A 467 -11.43 -14.00 7.21
C VAL A 467 -11.14 -12.66 7.88
N TYR A 468 -10.39 -11.80 7.18
CA TYR A 468 -10.14 -10.42 7.59
C TYR A 468 -11.16 -9.48 6.96
N ILE A 469 -11.75 -8.59 7.74
CA ILE A 469 -12.87 -7.73 7.37
C ILE A 469 -12.56 -6.30 7.79
N SER A 470 -12.35 -5.39 6.83
CA SER A 470 -12.28 -3.95 7.11
C SER A 470 -13.68 -3.32 7.07
N LEU A 471 -14.16 -2.83 8.21
CA LEU A 471 -15.48 -2.20 8.33
C LEU A 471 -15.57 -0.91 7.51
N GLN A 472 -14.51 -0.10 7.48
CA GLN A 472 -14.43 1.10 6.65
C GLN A 472 -14.60 0.76 5.17
N ALA A 473 -13.91 -0.27 4.68
CA ALA A 473 -14.02 -0.71 3.29
C ALA A 473 -15.45 -1.21 2.96
N ARG A 474 -16.11 -1.91 3.89
CA ARG A 474 -17.48 -2.38 3.69
C ARG A 474 -18.50 -1.24 3.67
N GLU A 475 -18.38 -0.27 4.59
CA GLU A 475 -19.23 0.93 4.59
C GLU A 475 -19.09 1.74 3.29
N GLY A 476 -17.84 1.93 2.82
CA GLY A 476 -17.56 2.62 1.56
C GLY A 476 -18.01 1.86 0.30
N ALA A 477 -18.10 0.53 0.36
CA ALA A 477 -18.55 -0.33 -0.73
C ALA A 477 -20.09 -0.44 -0.79
N ASN A 478 -20.79 0.69 -0.84
CA ASN A 478 -22.25 0.74 -0.82
C ASN A 478 -22.85 -0.07 0.34
N ASN A 479 -22.30 0.11 1.55
CA ASN A 479 -22.93 -0.42 2.76
C ASN A 479 -23.03 -1.97 2.78
N GLU A 480 -22.00 -2.64 2.27
CA GLU A 480 -21.97 -4.08 2.09
C GLU A 480 -22.03 -4.86 3.42
N SER A 481 -22.88 -5.88 3.47
CA SER A 481 -23.03 -6.76 4.64
C SER A 481 -21.75 -7.55 4.95
N ILE A 482 -21.42 -7.68 6.24
CA ILE A 482 -20.33 -8.55 6.73
C ILE A 482 -20.61 -9.99 6.30
N PHE A 483 -21.86 -10.44 6.43
CA PHE A 483 -22.22 -11.81 6.11
C PHE A 483 -22.05 -12.11 4.61
N ASP A 484 -22.53 -11.22 3.74
CA ASP A 484 -22.39 -11.39 2.28
C ASP A 484 -20.92 -11.28 1.83
N TYR A 485 -20.09 -10.50 2.55
CA TYR A 485 -18.64 -10.52 2.35
C TYR A 485 -18.02 -11.86 2.72
N VAL A 486 -18.29 -12.37 3.93
CA VAL A 486 -17.80 -13.68 4.37
C VAL A 486 -18.20 -14.80 3.40
N LEU A 487 -19.45 -14.80 2.92
CA LEU A 487 -19.91 -15.80 1.94
C LEU A 487 -19.15 -15.72 0.61
N ARG A 488 -18.82 -14.53 0.11
CA ARG A 488 -17.98 -14.41 -1.09
C ARG A 488 -16.55 -14.86 -0.83
N CYS A 489 -15.99 -14.56 0.34
CA CYS A 489 -14.65 -15.01 0.70
C CYS A 489 -14.54 -16.53 0.77
N LEU A 490 -15.58 -17.23 1.23
CA LEU A 490 -15.57 -18.68 1.39
C LEU A 490 -16.10 -19.43 0.16
N TYR A 491 -17.12 -18.90 -0.51
CA TYR A 491 -17.89 -19.64 -1.53
C TYR A 491 -18.02 -18.92 -2.88
N ARG A 492 -17.47 -17.70 -3.03
CA ARG A 492 -17.60 -16.87 -4.24
C ARG A 492 -19.06 -16.57 -4.65
N SER A 493 -20.01 -16.76 -3.73
CA SER A 493 -21.46 -16.57 -3.93
C SER A 493 -22.11 -16.08 -2.64
N THR A 494 -23.26 -15.44 -2.74
CA THR A 494 -24.10 -14.99 -1.61
C THR A 494 -25.49 -15.63 -1.61
N ASP A 495 -25.68 -16.66 -2.45
CA ASP A 495 -26.97 -17.33 -2.63
C ASP A 495 -27.40 -18.17 -1.40
N TYR A 496 -28.60 -18.73 -1.48
CA TYR A 496 -29.16 -19.58 -0.42
C TYR A 496 -28.30 -20.82 -0.14
N ARG A 497 -27.63 -21.41 -1.14
CA ARG A 497 -26.78 -22.59 -0.97
C ARG A 497 -25.50 -22.25 -0.22
N ALA A 498 -24.88 -21.10 -0.52
CA ALA A 498 -23.73 -20.59 0.21
C ALA A 498 -24.08 -20.35 1.70
N ARG A 499 -25.27 -19.80 1.95
CA ARG A 499 -25.79 -19.61 3.32
C ARG A 499 -25.99 -20.93 4.06
N ASP A 500 -26.59 -21.93 3.41
CA ASP A 500 -26.81 -23.25 4.01
C ASP A 500 -25.47 -23.96 4.32
N LYS A 501 -24.50 -23.90 3.39
CA LYS A 501 -23.13 -24.38 3.61
C LYS A 501 -22.47 -23.70 4.81
N PHE A 502 -22.62 -22.38 4.97
CA PHE A 502 -22.08 -21.64 6.10
C PHE A 502 -22.67 -22.11 7.43
N VAL A 503 -23.99 -22.30 7.49
CA VAL A 503 -24.67 -22.80 8.70
C VAL A 503 -24.15 -24.19 9.04
N HIS A 504 -24.03 -25.09 8.05
CA HIS A 504 -23.51 -26.43 8.26
C HIS A 504 -22.07 -26.43 8.78
N LEU A 505 -21.20 -25.59 8.18
CA LEU A 505 -19.81 -25.44 8.60
C LEU A 505 -19.66 -25.00 10.06
N THR A 506 -20.53 -24.11 10.53
CA THR A 506 -20.35 -23.40 11.81
C THR A 506 -21.20 -23.92 12.97
N THR A 507 -21.99 -24.97 12.73
CA THR A 507 -22.88 -25.58 13.74
C THR A 507 -22.42 -26.96 14.22
N ALA A 508 -21.35 -27.50 13.63
CA ALA A 508 -20.76 -28.76 14.05
C ALA A 508 -19.89 -28.59 15.32
N VAL A 509 -19.66 -29.67 16.08
CA VAL A 509 -18.95 -29.63 17.36
C VAL A 509 -17.47 -29.96 17.13
N HIS A 510 -16.59 -28.97 17.25
CA HIS A 510 -15.17 -29.13 16.94
C HIS A 510 -14.23 -28.70 18.09
N THR A 511 -12.99 -29.21 18.06
CA THR A 511 -11.96 -28.92 19.07
C THR A 511 -11.36 -27.51 18.93
N HIS A 512 -11.55 -26.88 17.77
CA HIS A 512 -11.07 -25.55 17.36
C HIS A 512 -12.22 -24.77 16.71
N PRO A 513 -12.10 -23.43 16.53
CA PRO A 513 -13.10 -22.68 15.77
C PRO A 513 -13.14 -23.15 14.31
N ASP A 514 -14.36 -23.29 13.78
CA ASP A 514 -14.60 -23.60 12.37
C ASP A 514 -14.30 -22.39 11.48
N LEU A 515 -14.47 -21.19 12.03
CA LEU A 515 -14.19 -19.94 11.35
C LEU A 515 -13.81 -18.84 12.35
N VAL A 516 -12.69 -18.17 12.08
CA VAL A 516 -12.28 -16.97 12.80
C VAL A 516 -12.54 -15.73 11.95
N LEU A 517 -13.24 -14.74 12.52
CA LEU A 517 -13.52 -13.46 11.88
C LEU A 517 -12.73 -12.34 12.56
N PHE A 518 -11.84 -11.68 11.81
CA PHE A 518 -11.14 -10.47 12.24
C PHE A 518 -11.84 -9.25 11.67
N ILE A 519 -12.53 -8.49 12.52
CA ILE A 519 -13.33 -7.34 12.13
C ILE A 519 -12.62 -6.06 12.57
N ASP A 520 -12.06 -5.32 11.62
CA ASP A 520 -11.20 -4.18 11.87
C ASP A 520 -11.90 -2.84 11.70
N GLY A 521 -11.60 -1.90 12.61
CA GLY A 521 -11.91 -0.48 12.43
C GLY A 521 -13.31 -0.07 12.87
N PHE A 522 -13.87 -0.60 13.96
CA PHE A 522 -15.22 -0.23 14.40
C PHE A 522 -15.40 1.27 14.66
N ASN A 523 -14.36 1.92 15.18
CA ASN A 523 -14.34 3.36 15.45
C ASN A 523 -14.32 4.24 14.19
N GLU A 524 -14.25 3.65 12.99
CA GLU A 524 -14.18 4.37 11.71
C GLU A 524 -15.55 4.48 11.03
N LEU A 525 -16.57 3.82 11.61
CA LEU A 525 -17.93 3.77 11.07
C LEU A 525 -18.71 5.07 11.34
N SER A 526 -19.65 5.37 10.44
CA SER A 526 -20.71 6.34 10.70
C SER A 526 -21.66 5.86 11.81
N GLY A 527 -22.42 6.78 12.43
CA GLY A 527 -23.37 6.43 13.49
C GLY A 527 -24.45 5.43 13.04
N MET A 528 -24.93 5.53 11.79
CA MET A 528 -25.88 4.56 11.21
C MET A 528 -25.18 3.23 10.86
N GLY A 529 -23.96 3.29 10.31
CA GLY A 529 -23.16 2.11 9.99
C GLY A 529 -22.83 1.26 11.22
N ALA A 530 -22.47 1.91 12.33
CA ALA A 530 -22.19 1.27 13.62
C ALA A 530 -23.39 0.42 14.09
N GLN A 531 -24.60 0.96 14.06
CA GLN A 531 -25.81 0.23 14.48
C GLN A 531 -26.07 -1.01 13.60
N ARG A 532 -25.93 -0.88 12.28
CA ARG A 532 -26.10 -1.99 11.35
C ARG A 532 -25.09 -3.10 11.59
N TYR A 533 -23.80 -2.78 11.57
CA TYR A 533 -22.75 -3.79 11.67
C TYR A 533 -22.72 -4.47 13.04
N VAL A 534 -23.10 -3.78 14.11
CA VAL A 534 -23.33 -4.42 15.42
C VAL A 534 -24.39 -5.50 15.35
N ALA A 535 -25.52 -5.24 14.66
CA ALA A 535 -26.58 -6.24 14.54
C ALA A 535 -26.09 -7.50 13.82
N GLU A 536 -25.28 -7.34 12.78
CA GLU A 536 -24.65 -8.44 12.05
C GLU A 536 -23.60 -9.19 12.89
N ILE A 537 -22.73 -8.47 13.61
CA ILE A 537 -21.76 -9.06 14.55
C ILE A 537 -22.48 -9.89 15.62
N LYS A 538 -23.60 -9.37 16.17
CA LYS A 538 -24.44 -10.13 17.11
C LYS A 538 -25.00 -11.39 16.49
N ALA A 539 -25.51 -11.32 15.26
CA ALA A 539 -26.05 -12.48 14.57
C ALA A 539 -24.97 -13.55 14.35
N LEU A 540 -23.78 -13.16 13.86
CA LEU A 540 -22.64 -14.05 13.64
C LEU A 540 -22.10 -14.65 14.94
N SER A 541 -22.11 -13.90 16.04
CA SER A 541 -21.62 -14.38 17.34
C SER A 541 -22.44 -15.54 17.94
N ARG A 542 -23.65 -15.80 17.41
CA ARG A 542 -24.52 -16.88 17.87
C ARG A 542 -24.15 -18.24 17.28
N TYR A 543 -23.33 -18.29 16.23
CA TYR A 543 -22.87 -19.55 15.66
C TYR A 543 -21.79 -20.17 16.56
N PRO A 544 -21.97 -21.42 17.03
CA PRO A 544 -21.09 -22.01 18.03
C PRO A 544 -19.65 -22.19 17.53
N GLY A 545 -19.48 -22.48 16.24
CA GLY A 545 -18.20 -22.65 15.55
C GLY A 545 -17.45 -21.37 15.20
N VAL A 546 -18.06 -20.19 15.40
CA VAL A 546 -17.46 -18.91 15.01
C VAL A 546 -16.77 -18.24 16.21
N GLN A 547 -15.54 -17.77 15.99
CA GLN A 547 -14.84 -16.85 16.90
C GLN A 547 -14.67 -15.49 16.24
N ILE A 548 -15.08 -14.42 16.91
CA ILE A 548 -15.00 -13.04 16.40
C ILE A 548 -14.03 -12.22 17.24
N ILE A 549 -13.10 -11.55 16.56
CA ILE A 549 -12.20 -10.56 17.13
C ILE A 549 -12.46 -9.22 16.45
N VAL A 550 -12.94 -8.24 17.20
CA VAL A 550 -13.24 -6.89 16.70
C VAL A 550 -12.14 -5.93 17.18
N SER A 551 -11.73 -4.95 16.37
CA SER A 551 -10.84 -3.87 16.82
C SER A 551 -11.57 -2.52 16.95
N SER A 552 -11.17 -1.73 17.95
CA SER A 552 -11.63 -0.35 18.12
C SER A 552 -10.68 0.48 18.96
N ARG A 553 -10.82 1.81 18.88
CA ARG A 553 -10.22 2.77 19.82
C ARG A 553 -11.11 3.07 21.03
N LEU A 554 -12.41 2.83 20.90
CA LEU A 554 -13.41 3.13 21.92
C LEU A 554 -14.06 1.84 22.41
N ASP A 555 -14.31 1.78 23.72
CA ASP A 555 -15.16 0.73 24.30
C ASP A 555 -16.62 1.04 23.95
N PHE A 556 -17.21 0.19 23.13
CA PHE A 556 -18.59 0.32 22.67
C PHE A 556 -19.46 -0.87 23.13
N LEU A 557 -18.91 -1.79 23.94
CA LEU A 557 -19.57 -3.05 24.25
C LEU A 557 -20.89 -2.87 24.98
N ARG A 558 -20.95 -1.92 25.92
CA ARG A 558 -22.17 -1.61 26.69
C ARG A 558 -23.22 -0.92 25.85
N ASP A 559 -22.82 0.13 25.14
CA ASP A 559 -23.71 1.01 24.36
C ASP A 559 -24.44 0.25 23.26
N TYR A 560 -23.79 -0.78 22.72
CA TYR A 560 -24.30 -1.59 21.63
C TYR A 560 -24.77 -2.98 22.08
N GLY A 561 -24.80 -3.29 23.38
CA GLY A 561 -25.30 -4.57 23.90
C GLY A 561 -24.49 -5.80 23.46
N LEU A 562 -23.16 -5.66 23.42
CA LEU A 562 -22.16 -6.71 23.17
C LEU A 562 -21.37 -7.03 24.45
N SER A 563 -21.99 -6.86 25.62
CA SER A 563 -21.35 -7.04 26.94
C SER A 563 -20.82 -8.46 27.21
N CYS A 564 -21.22 -9.45 26.41
CA CYS A 564 -20.67 -10.80 26.47
C CYS A 564 -19.28 -10.92 25.83
N PHE A 565 -18.82 -9.95 25.03
CA PHE A 565 -17.47 -9.98 24.44
C PHE A 565 -16.41 -9.71 25.51
N HIS A 566 -15.30 -10.44 25.41
CA HIS A 566 -14.12 -10.22 26.24
C HIS A 566 -13.39 -8.95 25.80
N MET A 567 -12.77 -8.25 26.74
CA MET A 567 -11.97 -7.08 26.45
C MET A 567 -10.50 -7.43 26.46
N ILE A 568 -9.82 -7.15 25.36
CA ILE A 568 -8.38 -7.29 25.19
C ILE A 568 -7.81 -5.88 25.02
N ARG A 569 -6.87 -5.47 25.85
CA ARG A 569 -6.24 -4.14 25.78
C ARG A 569 -4.82 -4.27 25.23
N THR A 570 -4.47 -3.43 24.27
CA THR A 570 -3.08 -3.30 23.82
C THR A 570 -2.24 -2.64 24.89
N CYS A 571 -1.04 -3.16 25.13
CA CYS A 571 -0.07 -2.55 26.04
C CYS A 571 0.86 -1.59 25.28
N GLY A 572 1.64 -0.79 26.00
CA GLY A 572 2.79 -0.10 25.39
C GLY A 572 3.94 -1.08 25.16
N LEU A 573 4.78 -0.83 24.16
CA LEU A 573 5.99 -1.60 23.93
C LEU A 573 6.90 -1.57 25.17
N ARG A 574 7.47 -2.73 25.49
CA ARG A 574 8.52 -2.85 26.51
C ARG A 574 9.82 -2.30 25.96
N GLU A 575 10.70 -1.82 26.84
CA GLU A 575 12.03 -1.32 26.45
C GLU A 575 12.83 -2.33 25.65
N LYS A 576 12.76 -3.62 26.00
CA LYS A 576 13.42 -4.68 25.23
C LYS A 576 12.96 -4.71 23.77
N GLN A 577 11.66 -4.50 23.51
CA GLN A 577 11.12 -4.49 22.15
C GLN A 577 11.53 -3.23 21.38
N ILE A 578 11.57 -2.08 22.06
CA ILE A 578 12.03 -0.82 21.44
C ILE A 578 13.52 -0.92 21.12
N LYS A 579 14.34 -1.40 22.06
CA LYS A 579 15.79 -1.58 21.90
C LYS A 579 16.14 -2.48 20.70
N GLN A 580 15.32 -3.50 20.46
CA GLN A 580 15.50 -4.40 19.32
C GLN A 580 15.48 -3.68 17.96
N LEU A 581 14.77 -2.55 17.84
CA LEU A 581 14.77 -1.73 16.61
C LEU A 581 16.11 -1.02 16.33
N PHE A 582 16.99 -0.93 17.35
CA PHE A 582 18.25 -0.20 17.31
C PHE A 582 19.46 -1.11 17.57
N GLU A 583 19.31 -2.44 17.46
CA GLU A 583 20.41 -3.40 17.69
C GLU A 583 21.64 -3.12 16.81
N GLU A 584 21.41 -2.69 15.58
CA GLU A 584 22.47 -2.33 14.63
C GLU A 584 22.99 -0.89 14.81
N ARG A 585 22.37 -0.09 15.70
CA ARG A 585 22.67 1.34 15.94
C ARG A 585 22.62 1.67 17.44
N PRO A 586 23.64 1.26 18.23
CA PRO A 586 23.64 1.43 19.68
C PRO A 586 23.57 2.90 20.14
N ASP A 587 24.22 3.80 19.40
CA ASP A 587 24.26 5.23 19.71
C ASP A 587 22.86 5.87 19.67
N ASP A 588 22.02 5.46 18.70
CA ASP A 588 20.61 5.89 18.61
C ASP A 588 19.83 5.47 19.86
N TRP A 589 20.08 4.24 20.36
CA TRP A 589 19.43 3.74 21.57
C TRP A 589 19.86 4.52 22.82
N GLU A 590 21.15 4.89 22.94
CA GLU A 590 21.62 5.71 24.07
C GLU A 590 20.90 7.06 24.13
N ASN A 591 20.69 7.69 22.97
CA ASN A 591 19.92 8.92 22.86
C ASN A 591 18.43 8.73 23.26
N VAL A 592 17.81 7.63 22.82
CA VAL A 592 16.46 7.27 23.27
C VAL A 592 16.43 7.06 24.79
N GLU A 593 17.38 6.32 25.34
CA GLU A 593 17.44 5.97 26.76
C GLU A 593 17.55 7.22 27.66
N ALA A 594 18.32 8.21 27.20
CA ALA A 594 18.53 9.49 27.88
C ALA A 594 17.27 10.39 27.91
N GLN A 595 16.31 10.20 26.99
CA GLN A 595 15.18 11.09 26.81
C GLN A 595 13.85 10.47 27.28
N LYS A 596 13.36 10.91 28.45
CA LYS A 596 12.12 10.39 29.06
C LYS A 596 10.89 10.52 28.16
N ASN A 597 10.69 11.69 27.54
CA ASN A 597 9.51 11.95 26.70
C ASN A 597 9.53 11.09 25.44
N LEU A 598 10.70 10.96 24.79
CA LEU A 598 10.90 10.09 23.64
C LEU A 598 10.60 8.63 24.00
N ARG A 599 11.10 8.11 25.12
CA ARG A 599 10.78 6.74 25.58
C ARG A 599 9.28 6.50 25.76
N ILE A 600 8.54 7.48 26.29
CA ILE A 600 7.09 7.37 26.44
C ILE A 600 6.42 7.34 25.06
N LEU A 601 6.85 8.19 24.13
CA LEU A 601 6.36 8.23 22.76
C LEU A 601 6.59 6.90 22.03
N LEU A 602 7.79 6.31 22.14
CA LEU A 602 8.17 5.07 21.46
C LEU A 602 7.51 3.81 22.05
N LYS A 603 6.74 3.92 23.16
CA LYS A 603 5.84 2.83 23.57
C LYS A 603 4.74 2.56 22.56
N ASN A 604 4.43 3.51 21.68
CA ASN A 604 3.55 3.31 20.54
C ASN A 604 4.35 2.68 19.38
N PRO A 605 3.99 1.48 18.89
CA PRO A 605 4.69 0.79 17.80
C PRO A 605 4.87 1.61 16.52
N MET A 606 3.85 2.35 16.09
CA MET A 606 3.94 3.22 14.93
C MET A 606 4.97 4.33 15.13
N MET A 607 5.01 4.94 16.33
CA MET A 607 6.01 5.98 16.65
C MET A 607 7.41 5.41 16.75
N ALA A 608 7.56 4.20 17.29
CA ALA A 608 8.83 3.47 17.34
C ALA A 608 9.40 3.22 15.94
N LEU A 609 8.57 2.73 15.01
CA LEU A 609 8.95 2.52 13.61
C LEU A 609 9.29 3.83 12.90
N LEU A 610 8.44 4.85 13.05
CA LEU A 610 8.67 6.16 12.45
C LEU A 610 10.02 6.72 12.91
N TYR A 611 10.26 6.76 14.22
CA TYR A 611 11.52 7.24 14.76
C TYR A 611 12.73 6.41 14.28
N ALA A 612 12.63 5.07 14.28
CA ALA A 612 13.69 4.20 13.80
C ALA A 612 14.05 4.44 12.32
N SER A 613 13.07 4.84 11.50
CA SER A 613 13.26 5.20 10.08
C SER A 613 13.72 6.64 9.86
N THR A 614 13.31 7.57 10.71
CA THR A 614 13.58 9.01 10.59
C THR A 614 14.93 9.40 11.17
N CYS A 615 15.36 8.80 12.29
CA CYS A 615 16.57 9.19 13.02
C CYS A 615 17.84 9.18 12.15
N PRO A 616 18.15 8.13 11.35
CA PRO A 616 19.34 8.12 10.49
C PRO A 616 19.38 9.23 9.46
N ILE A 617 18.21 9.57 8.91
CA ILE A 617 18.07 10.60 7.89
C ILE A 617 18.32 11.96 8.54
N LEU A 618 17.65 12.21 9.67
CA LEU A 618 17.80 13.43 10.45
C LEU A 618 19.26 13.67 10.87
N GLU A 619 20.02 12.63 11.20
CA GLU A 619 21.46 12.73 11.50
C GLU A 619 22.29 13.03 10.26
N LYS A 620 22.09 12.27 9.18
CA LYS A 620 22.81 12.44 7.91
C LYS A 620 22.62 13.83 7.31
N TYR A 621 21.42 14.42 7.46
CA TYR A 621 21.05 15.71 6.86
C TYR A 621 20.90 16.85 7.87
N ALA A 622 21.48 16.71 9.07
CA ALA A 622 21.44 17.75 10.11
C ALA A 622 22.00 19.10 9.63
N GLY A 623 22.94 19.07 8.67
CA GLY A 623 23.58 20.27 8.11
C GLY A 623 22.77 21.03 7.05
N LEU A 624 21.60 20.52 6.64
CA LEU A 624 20.73 21.22 5.67
C LEU A 624 19.91 22.31 6.37
N ASP A 625 20.43 23.55 6.34
CA ASP A 625 19.85 24.76 6.94
C ASP A 625 18.40 25.11 6.54
N TYR A 626 17.89 24.54 5.45
CA TYR A 626 16.52 24.73 4.99
C TYR A 626 15.55 23.64 5.46
N LEU A 627 16.04 22.57 6.08
CA LEU A 627 15.21 21.59 6.77
C LEU A 627 15.21 21.93 8.26
N ALA A 628 14.07 22.43 8.74
CA ALA A 628 13.90 22.85 10.13
C ALA A 628 13.66 21.64 11.05
N TRP A 629 14.69 20.82 11.26
CA TRP A 629 14.67 19.65 12.14
C TRP A 629 14.36 20.03 13.59
N ILE A 630 13.58 19.19 14.30
CA ILE A 630 13.26 19.40 15.71
C ILE A 630 14.15 18.51 16.59
N ARG A 631 14.90 19.12 17.52
CA ARG A 631 15.74 18.38 18.49
C ARG A 631 15.66 19.03 19.89
N PRO A 632 15.36 18.28 20.96
CA PRO A 632 14.99 16.86 20.98
C PRO A 632 13.51 16.62 20.58
N ILE A 633 13.24 15.48 19.95
CA ILE A 633 11.87 15.01 19.67
C ILE A 633 11.20 14.65 20.99
N SER A 634 10.13 15.36 21.34
CA SER A 634 9.44 15.24 22.63
C SER A 634 8.01 14.73 22.52
N ASN A 635 7.37 14.90 21.37
CA ASN A 635 5.98 14.50 21.14
C ASN A 635 5.75 13.98 19.71
N ALA A 636 4.52 13.54 19.43
CA ALA A 636 4.15 12.96 18.13
C ALA A 636 4.20 13.97 16.97
N SER A 637 3.88 15.25 17.21
CA SER A 637 3.98 16.29 16.16
C SER A 637 5.43 16.51 15.75
N ASP A 638 6.36 16.56 16.70
CA ASP A 638 7.80 16.72 16.42
C ASP A 638 8.29 15.61 15.48
N LEU A 639 7.95 14.35 15.81
CA LEU A 639 8.34 13.19 15.02
C LEU A 639 7.69 13.18 13.63
N LEU A 640 6.41 13.53 13.53
CA LEU A 640 5.71 13.59 12.25
C LEU A 640 6.25 14.71 11.35
N HIS A 641 6.58 15.87 11.94
CA HIS A 641 7.26 16.96 11.24
C HIS A 641 8.58 16.49 10.64
N ASP A 642 9.45 15.89 11.45
CA ASP A 642 10.74 15.37 10.98
C ASP A 642 10.59 14.20 10.01
N TYR A 643 9.54 13.37 10.14
CA TYR A 643 9.22 12.32 9.17
C TYR A 643 8.91 12.91 7.77
N TYR A 644 8.13 13.98 7.70
CA TYR A 644 7.84 14.64 6.42
C TYR A 644 9.06 15.36 5.85
N LEU A 645 9.87 16.03 6.69
CA LEU A 645 11.15 16.61 6.24
C LEU A 645 12.13 15.54 5.74
N SER A 646 12.08 14.34 6.32
CA SER A 646 12.87 13.21 5.86
C SER A 646 12.50 12.77 4.45
N GLN A 647 11.23 12.89 4.04
CA GLN A 647 10.84 12.58 2.66
C GLN A 647 11.47 13.55 1.66
N ILE A 648 11.57 14.84 2.03
CA ILE A 648 12.29 15.84 1.23
C ILE A 648 13.78 15.53 1.20
N ALA A 649 14.37 15.17 2.35
CA ALA A 649 15.79 14.82 2.43
C ALA A 649 16.15 13.59 1.58
N ILE A 650 15.30 12.56 1.56
CA ILE A 650 15.47 11.39 0.69
C ILE A 650 15.38 11.80 -0.78
N LEU A 651 14.45 12.71 -1.13
CA LEU A 651 14.31 13.19 -2.51
C LEU A 651 15.61 13.86 -3.01
N VAL A 652 16.35 14.56 -2.16
CA VAL A 652 17.64 15.18 -2.50
C VAL A 652 18.70 14.16 -2.97
N GLU A 653 18.61 12.89 -2.56
CA GLU A 653 19.57 11.85 -3.00
C GLU A 653 19.30 11.30 -4.40
N ARG A 654 18.12 11.57 -4.96
CA ARG A 654 17.74 11.00 -6.26
C ARG A 654 18.49 11.75 -7.37
N GLU A 655 19.14 11.00 -8.25
CA GLU A 655 19.78 11.55 -9.43
C GLU A 655 18.75 12.37 -10.22
N MET A 656 19.09 13.64 -10.55
CA MET A 656 18.27 14.60 -11.31
C MET A 656 17.18 15.41 -10.56
N VAL A 657 17.16 15.43 -9.23
CA VAL A 657 16.27 16.36 -8.49
C VAL A 657 16.89 17.76 -8.46
N ASP A 658 16.24 18.72 -9.10
CA ASP A 658 16.67 20.13 -9.10
C ASP A 658 16.10 20.92 -7.91
N GLY A 659 16.56 22.16 -7.78
CA GLY A 659 16.13 23.06 -6.71
C GLY A 659 14.66 23.48 -6.78
N GLU A 660 14.05 23.44 -7.98
CA GLU A 660 12.61 23.72 -8.16
C GLU A 660 11.79 22.57 -7.58
N ARG A 661 12.20 21.32 -7.82
CA ARG A 661 11.56 20.14 -7.23
C ARG A 661 11.62 20.13 -5.71
N ILE A 662 12.75 20.52 -5.12
CA ILE A 662 12.89 20.68 -3.66
C ILE A 662 11.93 21.77 -3.15
N PHE A 663 11.85 22.91 -3.85
CA PHE A 663 10.94 23.99 -3.49
C PHE A 663 9.47 23.58 -3.58
N ASP A 664 9.06 22.87 -4.64
CA ASP A 664 7.71 22.35 -4.80
C ASP A 664 7.37 21.32 -3.72
N SER A 665 8.31 20.44 -3.35
CA SER A 665 8.11 19.45 -2.28
C SER A 665 7.80 20.11 -0.92
N MET A 666 8.47 21.23 -0.63
CA MET A 666 8.21 22.02 0.58
C MET A 666 6.79 22.60 0.58
N ILE A 667 6.31 23.09 -0.57
CA ILE A 667 4.95 23.62 -0.69
C ILE A 667 3.92 22.49 -0.59
N VAL A 668 4.18 21.35 -1.23
CA VAL A 668 3.31 20.18 -1.18
C VAL A 668 3.11 19.73 0.27
N ILE A 669 4.19 19.53 1.02
CA ILE A 669 4.13 19.03 2.41
C ILE A 669 3.55 20.07 3.38
N ASN A 670 3.93 21.34 3.24
CA ASN A 670 3.57 22.36 4.25
C ASN A 670 2.29 23.13 3.94
N ARG A 671 1.74 23.04 2.72
CA ARG A 671 0.58 23.83 2.29
C ARG A 671 -0.49 22.99 1.59
N ILE A 672 -0.16 22.25 0.54
CA ILE A 672 -1.17 21.52 -0.27
C ILE A 672 -1.72 20.30 0.48
N LEU A 673 -0.84 19.42 0.96
CA LEU A 673 -1.23 18.19 1.66
C LEU A 673 -2.00 18.48 2.96
N PRO A 674 -1.68 19.52 3.76
CA PRO A 674 -2.50 19.98 4.88
C PRO A 674 -3.94 20.37 4.51
N VAL A 675 -4.17 21.03 3.37
CA VAL A 675 -5.53 21.36 2.90
C VAL A 675 -6.33 20.08 2.67
N LEU A 676 -5.74 19.12 1.94
CA LEU A 676 -6.37 17.83 1.65
C LEU A 676 -6.69 17.03 2.93
N ALA A 677 -5.76 17.04 3.89
CA ALA A 677 -5.94 16.41 5.18
C ALA A 677 -7.12 17.00 5.96
N TYR A 678 -7.27 18.33 5.95
CA TYR A 678 -8.40 19.02 6.57
C TYR A 678 -9.74 18.68 5.89
N LEU A 679 -9.79 18.63 4.56
CA LEU A 679 -11.01 18.30 3.80
C LEU A 679 -11.50 16.87 4.10
N THR A 680 -10.58 15.91 4.22
CA THR A 680 -10.92 14.52 4.58
C THR A 680 -11.26 14.33 6.04
N GLU A 681 -10.58 15.06 6.93
CA GLU A 681 -10.89 15.06 8.36
C GLU A 681 -12.34 15.50 8.61
N ARG A 682 -12.81 16.56 7.93
CA ARG A 682 -14.21 17.02 8.03
C ARG A 682 -15.24 16.00 7.57
N ARG A 683 -14.87 15.10 6.67
CA ARG A 683 -15.71 13.98 6.21
C ARG A 683 -15.56 12.74 7.08
N ASN A 684 -14.73 12.80 8.12
CA ASN A 684 -14.35 11.69 8.98
C ASN A 684 -13.84 10.46 8.19
N THR A 685 -13.09 10.70 7.11
CA THR A 685 -12.51 9.64 6.25
C THR A 685 -11.01 9.82 6.10
N THR A 686 -10.29 8.78 5.73
CA THR A 686 -8.86 8.83 5.37
C THR A 686 -8.64 8.69 3.86
N SER A 687 -9.71 8.52 3.09
CA SER A 687 -9.65 8.12 1.69
C SER A 687 -10.59 8.92 0.80
N TRP A 688 -10.25 8.97 -0.48
CA TRP A 688 -11.02 9.53 -1.59
C TRP A 688 -11.21 8.48 -2.68
N ARG A 689 -12.29 8.60 -3.45
CA ARG A 689 -12.31 8.02 -4.80
C ARG A 689 -11.36 8.83 -5.69
N GLU A 690 -10.73 8.19 -6.67
CA GLU A 690 -9.72 8.83 -7.50
C GLU A 690 -10.24 10.09 -8.24
N ALA A 691 -11.49 10.05 -8.72
CA ALA A 691 -12.12 11.21 -9.35
C ALA A 691 -12.33 12.39 -8.37
N GLU A 692 -12.74 12.09 -7.13
CA GLU A 692 -12.92 13.10 -6.08
C GLU A 692 -11.57 13.70 -5.67
N PHE A 693 -10.54 12.85 -5.55
CA PHE A 693 -9.18 13.28 -5.24
C PHE A 693 -8.65 14.27 -6.28
N LYS A 694 -8.84 14.00 -7.58
CA LYS A 694 -8.39 14.89 -8.66
C LYS A 694 -9.00 16.29 -8.56
N GLU A 695 -10.30 16.38 -8.28
CA GLU A 695 -10.98 17.68 -8.13
C GLU A 695 -10.55 18.43 -6.86
N GLU A 696 -10.39 17.72 -5.74
CA GLU A 696 -9.92 18.34 -4.49
C GLU A 696 -8.48 18.79 -4.56
N LEU A 697 -7.61 17.99 -5.17
CA LEU A 697 -6.22 18.37 -5.41
C LEU A 697 -6.13 19.62 -6.29
N LYS A 698 -6.92 19.68 -7.37
CA LYS A 698 -6.99 20.85 -8.23
C LYS A 698 -7.44 22.10 -7.47
N ALA A 699 -8.44 21.98 -6.61
CA ALA A 699 -8.90 23.08 -5.76
C ALA A 699 -7.82 23.52 -4.75
N ALA A 700 -7.18 22.58 -4.07
CA ALA A 700 -6.12 22.85 -3.09
C ALA A 700 -4.90 23.53 -3.74
N VAL A 701 -4.45 23.06 -4.90
CA VAL A 701 -3.36 23.68 -5.66
C VAL A 701 -3.72 25.10 -6.08
N ALA A 702 -4.95 25.33 -6.55
CA ALA A 702 -5.42 26.66 -6.93
C ALA A 702 -5.49 27.63 -5.73
N GLU A 703 -5.95 27.17 -4.57
CA GLU A 703 -5.98 27.94 -3.33
C GLU A 703 -4.56 28.33 -2.88
N VAL A 704 -3.65 27.35 -2.80
CA VAL A 704 -2.26 27.58 -2.36
C VAL A 704 -1.51 28.49 -3.33
N ASN A 705 -1.68 28.31 -4.64
CA ASN A 705 -1.07 29.21 -5.64
C ASN A 705 -1.56 30.65 -5.50
N LYS A 706 -2.79 30.87 -5.01
CA LYS A 706 -3.35 32.20 -4.79
C LYS A 706 -2.88 32.85 -3.49
N SER A 707 -2.67 32.07 -2.42
CA SER A 707 -2.39 32.60 -1.08
C SER A 707 -0.91 32.59 -0.69
N CYS A 708 -0.12 31.64 -1.21
CA CYS A 708 1.23 31.36 -0.71
C CYS A 708 2.37 32.06 -1.46
N PHE A 709 2.10 32.72 -2.60
CA PHE A 709 3.11 33.34 -3.44
C PHE A 709 3.05 34.88 -3.39
N GLY A 710 4.20 35.53 -3.63
CA GLY A 710 4.35 36.98 -3.55
C GLY A 710 4.82 37.43 -2.16
N ASP A 711 4.34 38.59 -1.69
CA ASP A 711 4.71 39.17 -0.38
C ASP A 711 4.22 38.34 0.81
N SER A 712 3.28 37.43 0.58
CA SER A 712 2.70 36.53 1.59
C SER A 712 3.45 35.23 1.79
N MET A 713 4.52 34.99 1.02
CA MET A 713 5.27 33.74 1.10
C MET A 713 6.05 33.63 2.42
N PRO A 714 5.92 32.50 3.15
CA PRO A 714 6.67 32.25 4.38
C PRO A 714 8.19 32.41 4.22
N GLU A 715 8.86 32.95 5.25
CA GLU A 715 10.31 33.17 5.24
C GLU A 715 11.11 31.88 5.04
N SER A 716 10.61 30.75 5.53
CA SER A 716 11.23 29.43 5.29
C SER A 716 11.29 29.07 3.80
N LEU A 717 10.23 29.36 3.04
CA LEU A 717 10.20 29.17 1.58
C LEU A 717 11.07 30.20 0.85
N TRP A 718 11.15 31.44 1.34
CA TRP A 718 12.09 32.45 0.80
C TRP A 718 13.55 31.99 0.87
N ARG A 719 13.95 31.33 1.96
CA ARG A 719 15.31 30.79 2.12
C ARG A 719 15.63 29.72 1.08
N VAL A 720 14.73 28.75 0.89
CA VAL A 720 14.87 27.70 -0.13
C VAL A 720 14.95 28.32 -1.52
N ARG A 721 14.03 29.25 -1.84
CA ARG A 721 13.98 29.95 -3.13
C ARG A 721 15.29 30.67 -3.46
N ARG A 722 15.86 31.40 -2.49
CA ARG A 722 17.15 32.11 -2.64
C ARG A 722 18.31 31.14 -2.80
N LYS A 723 18.35 30.07 -2.01
CA LYS A 723 19.43 29.07 -2.04
C LYS A 723 19.53 28.37 -3.39
N PHE A 724 18.39 27.99 -3.95
CA PHE A 724 18.32 27.23 -5.19
C PHE A 724 18.07 28.08 -6.44
N ARG A 725 17.92 29.40 -6.29
CA ARG A 725 17.60 30.35 -7.38
C ARG A 725 16.35 29.95 -8.15
N VAL A 726 15.29 29.60 -7.43
CA VAL A 726 14.03 29.16 -8.02
C VAL A 726 13.20 30.36 -8.47
N TYR A 727 12.74 30.32 -9.72
CA TYR A 727 11.99 31.42 -10.34
C TYR A 727 10.49 31.15 -10.43
N THR A 728 10.02 29.92 -10.25
CA THR A 728 8.59 29.60 -10.32
C THR A 728 7.77 30.35 -9.26
N ASP A 729 6.57 30.74 -9.64
CA ASP A 729 5.57 31.47 -8.84
C ASP A 729 4.29 30.66 -8.63
N LYS A 730 4.31 29.37 -8.99
CA LYS A 730 3.20 28.43 -8.80
C LYS A 730 3.69 26.98 -8.80
N VAL A 731 2.97 26.12 -8.10
CA VAL A 731 3.09 24.67 -8.23
C VAL A 731 2.09 24.17 -9.28
N LYS A 732 2.54 23.32 -10.21
CA LYS A 732 1.65 22.69 -11.21
C LYS A 732 0.87 21.53 -10.58
N LEU A 733 -0.33 21.25 -11.12
CA LEU A 733 -1.18 20.18 -10.62
C LEU A 733 -0.49 18.80 -10.71
N ASP A 734 0.05 18.46 -11.88
CA ASP A 734 0.71 17.16 -12.11
C ASP A 734 1.97 17.01 -11.25
N THR A 735 2.76 18.09 -11.14
CA THR A 735 3.91 18.19 -10.23
C THR A 735 3.53 17.84 -8.80
N ALA A 736 2.41 18.39 -8.29
CA ALA A 736 1.94 18.09 -6.94
C ALA A 736 1.45 16.65 -6.81
N TYR A 737 0.73 16.14 -7.82
CA TYR A 737 0.27 14.75 -7.86
C TYR A 737 1.45 13.77 -7.79
N ASP A 738 2.44 13.94 -8.67
CA ASP A 738 3.62 13.08 -8.74
C ASP A 738 4.41 13.10 -7.44
N LEU A 739 4.59 14.28 -6.82
CA LEU A 739 5.26 14.40 -5.54
C LEU A 739 4.56 13.62 -4.42
N MET A 740 3.23 13.69 -4.34
CA MET A 740 2.48 13.03 -3.27
C MET A 740 2.31 11.54 -3.47
N ILE A 741 2.12 11.09 -4.71
CA ILE A 741 1.73 9.70 -5.01
C ILE A 741 2.95 8.86 -5.41
N SER A 742 3.76 9.37 -6.34
CA SER A 742 4.79 8.59 -7.03
C SER A 742 6.18 8.80 -6.45
N GLU A 743 6.56 10.03 -6.13
CA GLU A 743 7.92 10.36 -5.75
C GLU A 743 8.15 10.22 -4.25
N MET A 744 7.41 10.93 -3.40
CA MET A 744 7.58 10.88 -1.94
C MET A 744 6.60 9.92 -1.26
N VAL A 745 5.61 9.38 -2.00
CA VAL A 745 4.63 8.39 -1.51
C VAL A 745 3.97 8.84 -0.20
N LEU A 746 3.60 10.12 -0.12
CA LEU A 746 2.93 10.75 1.01
C LEU A 746 1.48 10.24 1.16
N LEU A 747 0.89 9.79 0.05
CA LEU A 747 -0.42 9.16 -0.03
C LEU A 747 -0.29 7.81 -0.76
N LYS A 748 -1.14 6.85 -0.41
CA LYS A 748 -1.24 5.56 -1.10
C LYS A 748 -2.37 5.62 -2.14
N SER A 749 -2.19 4.91 -3.25
CA SER A 749 -3.18 4.85 -4.35
C SER A 749 -3.33 3.41 -4.84
N GLY A 750 -4.57 3.01 -5.14
CA GLY A 750 -4.89 1.76 -5.84
C GLY A 750 -6.36 1.37 -5.71
N ASN A 751 -6.83 0.46 -6.56
CA ASN A 751 -8.24 0.06 -6.64
C ASN A 751 -9.22 1.25 -6.80
N GLY A 752 -8.81 2.31 -7.50
CA GLY A 752 -9.60 3.53 -7.71
C GLY A 752 -9.74 4.42 -6.48
N ILE A 753 -8.94 4.20 -5.43
CA ILE A 753 -8.96 4.94 -4.17
C ILE A 753 -7.58 5.53 -3.88
N VAL A 754 -7.55 6.76 -3.38
CA VAL A 754 -6.35 7.43 -2.84
C VAL A 754 -6.57 7.66 -1.35
N PHE A 755 -5.56 7.45 -0.50
CA PHE A 755 -5.75 7.54 0.95
C PHE A 755 -4.48 7.84 1.75
N PHE A 756 -4.67 8.42 2.95
CA PHE A 756 -3.63 8.49 3.96
C PHE A 756 -3.37 7.11 4.57
N ALA A 757 -2.10 6.72 4.68
CA ALA A 757 -1.72 5.42 5.23
C ALA A 757 -2.25 5.17 6.66
N HIS A 758 -2.47 6.23 7.44
CA HIS A 758 -3.09 6.14 8.76
C HIS A 758 -3.74 7.48 9.14
N GLN A 759 -4.78 7.43 9.98
CA GLN A 759 -5.51 8.61 10.45
C GLN A 759 -4.62 9.65 11.15
N ILE A 760 -3.55 9.22 11.82
CA ILE A 760 -2.60 10.12 12.51
C ILE A 760 -1.97 11.13 11.54
N PHE A 761 -1.61 10.69 10.32
CA PHE A 761 -1.05 11.60 9.31
C PHE A 761 -2.06 12.66 8.88
N ARG A 762 -3.30 12.23 8.62
CA ARG A 762 -4.42 13.13 8.31
C ARG A 762 -4.65 14.14 9.44
N ASP A 763 -4.78 13.67 10.68
CA ASP A 763 -5.12 14.53 11.81
C ASP A 763 -3.99 15.52 12.15
N TYR A 764 -2.72 15.10 12.02
CA TYR A 764 -1.56 15.98 12.15
C TYR A 764 -1.52 17.05 11.04
N LEU A 765 -1.67 16.66 9.78
CA LEU A 765 -1.64 17.61 8.66
C LEU A 765 -2.84 18.56 8.68
N ALA A 766 -4.02 18.10 9.11
CA ALA A 766 -5.17 18.96 9.35
C ALA A 766 -4.87 19.99 10.46
N ALA A 767 -4.16 19.59 11.52
CA ALA A 767 -3.69 20.51 12.55
C ALA A 767 -2.70 21.54 12.00
N VAL A 768 -1.76 21.11 11.13
CA VAL A 768 -0.83 22.02 10.44
C VAL A 768 -1.60 23.06 9.61
N TYR A 769 -2.62 22.66 8.86
CA TYR A 769 -3.46 23.59 8.10
C TYR A 769 -4.14 24.62 9.01
N LEU A 770 -4.84 24.15 10.05
CA LEU A 770 -5.56 25.02 10.98
C LEU A 770 -4.64 25.96 11.76
N HIS A 771 -3.43 25.51 12.10
CA HIS A 771 -2.40 26.30 12.77
C HIS A 771 -1.81 27.37 11.85
N ASN A 772 -1.50 27.03 10.59
CA ASN A 772 -1.06 28.01 9.59
C ASN A 772 -2.13 29.08 9.35
N CYS A 773 -3.41 28.71 9.26
CA CYS A 773 -4.50 29.67 9.12
C CYS A 773 -4.55 30.68 10.27
N LEU A 774 -4.25 30.26 11.51
CA LEU A 774 -4.16 31.16 12.66
C LEU A 774 -2.96 32.11 12.59
N LEU A 775 -1.80 31.63 12.14
CA LEU A 775 -0.57 32.42 12.07
C LEU A 775 -0.60 33.48 10.97
N GLU A 776 -1.20 33.14 9.83
CA GLU A 776 -1.09 33.97 8.62
C GLU A 776 -2.27 34.93 8.45
N HIS A 777 -3.28 34.91 9.34
CA HIS A 777 -4.50 35.74 9.27
C HIS A 777 -5.30 35.66 7.94
N TYR A 778 -4.92 34.78 7.02
CA TYR A 778 -5.44 34.70 5.65
C TYR A 778 -6.89 34.18 5.55
N SER A 779 -7.42 33.52 6.59
CA SER A 779 -8.78 32.92 6.54
C SER A 779 -9.42 32.63 7.91
N VAL A 780 -8.89 33.20 9.00
CA VAL A 780 -9.29 32.88 10.40
C VAL A 780 -10.80 33.00 10.60
N GLU A 781 -11.46 33.98 9.96
CA GLU A 781 -12.87 34.30 10.17
C GLU A 781 -13.87 33.21 9.72
N ARG A 782 -13.49 32.27 8.82
CA ARG A 782 -14.44 31.24 8.33
C ARG A 782 -14.24 29.84 8.90
N LEU A 783 -13.02 29.42 9.23
CA LEU A 783 -12.74 28.02 9.54
C LEU A 783 -12.91 27.72 11.04
N TRP A 784 -12.28 28.53 11.89
CA TRP A 784 -12.36 28.38 13.35
C TRP A 784 -13.72 28.78 13.93
N HIS A 785 -14.54 29.50 13.15
CA HIS A 785 -15.84 30.02 13.58
C HIS A 785 -17.01 29.08 13.27
N LYS A 786 -16.93 28.24 12.23
CA LYS A 786 -18.10 27.51 11.72
C LYS A 786 -18.40 26.22 12.44
N GLU A 787 -17.36 25.47 12.81
CA GLU A 787 -17.49 24.09 13.24
C GLU A 787 -16.55 23.79 14.41
N LYS A 788 -16.90 22.75 15.19
CA LYS A 788 -16.06 22.23 16.27
C LYS A 788 -14.84 21.51 15.68
N ILE A 789 -13.64 21.86 16.14
CA ILE A 789 -12.43 21.11 15.77
C ILE A 789 -12.48 19.73 16.43
N HIS A 790 -12.24 18.68 15.64
CA HIS A 790 -12.25 17.31 16.11
C HIS A 790 -11.19 17.05 17.18
N LYS A 791 -11.54 16.22 18.17
CA LYS A 791 -10.69 15.95 19.35
C LYS A 791 -9.32 15.36 18.97
N GLY A 792 -9.26 14.56 17.90
CA GLY A 792 -8.00 13.99 17.39
C GLY A 792 -7.02 15.03 16.86
N VAL A 793 -7.52 16.14 16.28
CA VAL A 793 -6.70 17.22 15.70
C VAL A 793 -6.20 18.18 16.78
N VAL A 794 -7.02 18.42 17.80
CA VAL A 794 -6.75 19.34 18.92
C VAL A 794 -5.41 19.05 19.61
N GLN A 795 -5.08 17.78 19.81
CA GLN A 795 -3.82 17.40 20.46
C GLN A 795 -2.59 17.80 19.61
N TYR A 796 -2.66 17.65 18.29
CA TYR A 796 -1.57 18.07 17.40
C TYR A 796 -1.44 19.60 17.33
N ILE A 797 -2.56 20.33 17.31
CA ILE A 797 -2.55 21.81 17.38
C ILE A 797 -1.85 22.30 18.65
N ARG A 798 -2.09 21.65 19.79
CA ARG A 798 -1.39 21.96 21.06
C ARG A 798 0.11 21.83 20.93
N TYR A 799 0.58 20.73 20.34
CA TYR A 799 2.00 20.43 20.20
C TYR A 799 2.71 21.31 19.18
N LEU A 800 1.99 21.85 18.18
CA LEU A 800 2.57 22.79 17.21
C LEU A 800 2.83 24.19 17.81
N GLU A 801 2.27 24.51 18.97
CA GLU A 801 2.47 25.80 19.64
C GLU A 801 3.61 25.71 20.67
N SER A 802 4.50 26.70 20.71
CA SER A 802 5.60 26.74 21.69
C SER A 802 5.11 26.94 23.12
N GLU A 803 5.96 26.67 24.11
CA GLU A 803 5.66 26.82 25.54
C GLU A 803 5.08 28.22 25.87
N ASN A 804 4.10 28.26 26.79
CA ASN A 804 3.40 29.45 27.34
C ASN A 804 2.35 30.16 26.45
N ALA A 805 1.41 29.41 25.89
CA ALA A 805 0.26 29.96 25.13
C ALA A 805 -0.61 31.01 25.88
N TRP A 806 -0.59 31.03 27.23
CA TRP A 806 -1.53 31.78 28.10
C TRP A 806 -0.93 32.96 28.91
N GLY A 807 0.29 33.43 28.59
CA GLY A 807 0.87 34.64 29.22
C GLY A 807 0.19 35.95 28.81
N VAL A 808 0.59 37.09 29.39
CA VAL A 808 0.04 38.44 29.04
C VAL A 808 0.17 38.72 27.53
N ASP A 809 1.30 38.35 26.94
CA ASP A 809 1.55 38.41 25.49
C ASP A 809 1.35 37.06 24.80
N GLY A 810 0.71 36.10 25.49
CA GLY A 810 0.45 34.76 24.97
C GLY A 810 -0.56 34.80 23.82
N LYS A 811 -0.30 33.97 22.79
CA LYS A 811 -1.12 33.90 21.58
C LYS A 811 -2.60 33.68 21.87
N VAL A 812 -2.95 32.88 22.89
CA VAL A 812 -4.36 32.63 23.24
C VAL A 812 -5.04 33.90 23.74
N ASN A 813 -4.37 34.71 24.57
CA ASN A 813 -4.93 35.96 25.04
C ASN A 813 -5.09 36.97 23.90
N GLN A 814 -4.14 37.02 22.96
CA GLN A 814 -4.25 37.85 21.76
C GLN A 814 -5.44 37.44 20.87
N LEU A 815 -5.64 36.12 20.67
CA LEU A 815 -6.77 35.60 19.89
C LEU A 815 -8.13 35.87 20.57
N LEU A 816 -8.18 35.83 21.90
CA LEU A 816 -9.42 36.05 22.66
C LEU A 816 -9.74 37.54 22.91
N LEU A 817 -8.75 38.43 22.80
CA LEU A 817 -8.91 39.87 23.07
C LEU A 817 -10.09 40.51 22.31
N PRO A 818 -10.33 40.24 21.01
CA PRO A 818 -11.46 40.84 20.27
C PRO A 818 -12.84 40.41 20.77
N TYR A 819 -12.92 39.34 21.58
CA TYR A 819 -14.16 38.74 22.08
C TYR A 819 -14.49 39.12 23.53
N ARG A 820 -13.54 39.75 24.24
CA ARG A 820 -13.77 40.22 25.61
C ARG A 820 -14.77 41.38 25.62
N GLY A 821 -15.77 41.30 26.49
CA GLY A 821 -16.83 42.28 26.65
C GLY A 821 -17.91 42.24 25.57
N LYS A 822 -17.97 41.18 24.75
CA LYS A 822 -18.94 41.02 23.66
C LYS A 822 -19.76 39.74 23.81
N GLU A 823 -20.99 39.79 23.32
CA GLU A 823 -21.86 38.61 23.22
C GLU A 823 -21.37 37.65 22.16
N ALA A 824 -21.33 36.36 22.50
CA ALA A 824 -20.98 35.32 21.54
C ALA A 824 -22.13 35.15 20.54
N GLU A 825 -21.83 35.40 19.25
CA GLU A 825 -22.78 35.17 18.17
C GLU A 825 -23.21 33.70 18.10
N GLU A 826 -24.47 33.47 17.73
CA GLU A 826 -25.01 32.12 17.59
C GLU A 826 -24.39 31.37 16.42
N GLY A 827 -23.87 30.18 16.71
CA GLY A 827 -23.13 29.38 15.75
C GLY A 827 -21.62 29.69 15.65
N ASN A 828 -21.09 30.66 16.40
CA ASN A 828 -19.66 30.96 16.41
C ASN A 828 -18.90 30.01 17.36
N TRP A 829 -18.00 29.21 16.79
CA TRP A 829 -17.18 28.22 17.50
C TRP A 829 -15.81 28.73 17.94
N PHE A 830 -15.43 29.96 17.61
CA PHE A 830 -14.04 30.42 17.75
C PHE A 830 -13.53 30.33 19.19
N VAL A 831 -14.21 31.00 20.13
CA VAL A 831 -13.85 30.96 21.56
C VAL A 831 -13.82 29.52 22.07
N ARG A 832 -14.81 28.71 21.69
CA ARG A 832 -14.89 27.30 22.10
C ARG A 832 -13.72 26.48 21.56
N ASN A 833 -13.33 26.67 20.30
CA ASN A 833 -12.22 25.97 19.67
C ASN A 833 -10.87 26.38 20.27
N VAL A 834 -10.66 27.67 20.54
CA VAL A 834 -9.46 28.16 21.23
C VAL A 834 -9.34 27.54 22.63
N LEU A 835 -10.42 27.52 23.40
CA LEU A 835 -10.42 26.88 24.73
C LEU A 835 -10.22 25.36 24.62
N HIS A 836 -10.90 24.71 23.68
CA HIS A 836 -10.73 23.28 23.45
C HIS A 836 -9.27 22.94 23.08
N CYS A 837 -8.61 23.82 22.33
CA CYS A 837 -7.21 23.69 21.96
C CYS A 837 -6.26 23.98 23.13
N TRP A 838 -6.41 25.02 23.95
CA TRP A 838 -5.32 25.38 24.89
C TRP A 838 -5.71 25.41 26.37
N LEU A 839 -6.97 25.19 26.73
CA LEU A 839 -7.39 25.10 28.13
C LEU A 839 -7.06 23.71 28.70
N SER A 840 -5.79 23.39 28.88
CA SER A 840 -5.33 22.13 29.49
C SER A 840 -4.47 22.35 30.73
N VAL A 841 -4.35 21.30 31.55
CA VAL A 841 -3.60 21.26 32.82
C VAL A 841 -2.15 21.67 32.59
N GLY A 842 -1.67 22.63 33.37
CA GLY A 842 -0.31 23.16 33.35
C GLY A 842 -0.24 24.42 34.20
N ASP A 843 0.94 24.72 34.74
CA ASP A 843 1.14 25.80 35.71
C ASP A 843 0.77 27.20 35.15
N GLY A 844 0.38 28.12 36.04
CA GLY A 844 0.08 29.53 35.74
C GLY A 844 -1.42 29.90 35.69
N GLU A 845 -1.68 31.18 35.41
CA GLU A 845 -3.04 31.75 35.31
C GLU A 845 -3.59 31.57 33.88
N ARG A 846 -4.91 31.37 33.76
CA ARG A 846 -5.66 31.34 32.50
C ARG A 846 -6.75 32.39 32.57
N ASP A 847 -6.59 33.48 31.83
CA ASP A 847 -7.53 34.60 31.87
C ASP A 847 -8.69 34.40 30.89
N LEU A 848 -9.87 34.10 31.41
CA LEU A 848 -11.14 34.01 30.68
C LEU A 848 -12.09 35.19 30.98
N SER A 849 -11.58 36.24 31.64
CA SER A 849 -12.35 37.40 32.07
C SER A 849 -13.06 38.08 30.90
N PHE A 850 -14.27 38.58 31.14
CA PHE A 850 -15.12 39.28 30.17
C PHE A 850 -15.54 38.45 28.94
N LEU A 851 -15.26 37.15 28.86
CA LEU A 851 -15.71 36.31 27.75
C LEU A 851 -17.16 35.84 27.97
N ASP A 852 -17.89 35.64 26.87
CA ASP A 852 -19.18 34.95 26.88
C ASP A 852 -19.00 33.43 26.80
N LEU A 853 -19.23 32.76 27.92
CA LEU A 853 -19.04 31.33 28.13
C LEU A 853 -20.35 30.57 28.29
N ARG A 854 -21.52 31.22 28.13
CA ARG A 854 -22.86 30.61 28.31
C ARG A 854 -23.13 29.40 27.40
N ARG A 855 -22.30 29.18 26.37
CA ARG A 855 -22.40 28.05 25.43
C ARG A 855 -21.13 27.19 25.39
N VAL A 856 -20.21 27.40 26.32
CA VAL A 856 -18.94 26.68 26.41
C VAL A 856 -18.91 25.90 27.72
N SER A 857 -18.84 24.57 27.65
CA SER A 857 -18.62 23.76 28.84
C SER A 857 -17.15 23.81 29.25
N LEU A 858 -16.88 24.22 30.49
CA LEU A 858 -15.55 24.12 31.10
C LEU A 858 -15.35 22.77 31.80
N SER A 859 -16.40 21.97 31.97
CA SER A 859 -16.31 20.74 32.77
C SER A 859 -15.37 19.70 32.18
N ASP A 860 -15.30 19.59 30.86
CA ASP A 860 -14.35 18.72 30.15
C ASP A 860 -12.89 19.04 30.48
N HIS A 861 -12.60 20.31 30.80
CA HIS A 861 -11.26 20.82 31.12
C HIS A 861 -10.92 20.73 32.61
N LEU A 862 -11.93 20.50 33.46
CA LEU A 862 -11.82 20.43 34.92
C LEU A 862 -11.91 18.97 35.45
N LYS A 863 -11.87 17.96 34.56
CA LYS A 863 -11.96 16.53 34.91
C LYS A 863 -10.72 15.98 35.65
N GLU A 864 -9.57 16.63 35.47
CA GLU A 864 -8.29 16.26 36.09
C GLU A 864 -7.84 17.34 37.07
N GLN A 865 -6.91 17.00 37.98
CA GLN A 865 -6.43 17.93 38.99
C GLN A 865 -5.71 19.12 38.32
N PHE A 866 -6.36 20.28 38.28
CA PHE A 866 -5.85 21.48 37.63
C PHE A 866 -4.73 22.12 38.46
N THR A 867 -3.51 22.14 37.93
CA THR A 867 -2.34 22.78 38.55
C THR A 867 -2.24 24.23 38.04
N GLY A 868 -3.03 25.16 38.58
CA GLY A 868 -3.05 26.57 38.13
C GLY A 868 -4.29 27.33 38.61
N THR A 869 -4.49 28.56 38.12
CA THR A 869 -5.69 29.37 38.38
C THR A 869 -6.42 29.70 37.08
N ILE A 870 -7.76 29.71 37.10
CA ILE A 870 -8.59 30.19 35.98
C ILE A 870 -9.32 31.43 36.46
N ASN A 871 -9.04 32.56 35.83
CA ASN A 871 -9.71 33.82 36.10
C ASN A 871 -10.93 33.95 35.19
N ILE A 872 -12.10 34.21 35.78
CA ILE A 872 -13.39 34.35 35.09
C ILE A 872 -14.07 35.67 35.46
N ASP A 873 -13.29 36.69 35.83
CA ASP A 873 -13.83 37.96 36.28
C ASP A 873 -14.70 38.58 35.17
N TYR A 874 -15.94 38.94 35.53
CA TYR A 874 -16.93 39.52 34.63
C TYR A 874 -17.27 38.68 33.38
N ALA A 875 -16.88 37.40 33.32
CA ALA A 875 -17.30 36.49 32.26
C ALA A 875 -18.80 36.21 32.34
N TRP A 876 -19.47 36.06 31.19
CA TRP A 876 -20.88 35.67 31.14
C TRP A 876 -20.97 34.14 31.16
N ILE A 877 -21.51 33.60 32.24
CA ILE A 877 -21.62 32.15 32.45
C ILE A 877 -23.08 31.74 32.52
N SER A 878 -23.38 30.52 32.10
CA SER A 878 -24.68 29.89 32.28
C SER A 878 -24.52 28.61 33.10
N LYS A 879 -25.65 27.92 33.31
CA LYS A 879 -25.65 26.62 33.94
C LYS A 879 -24.80 25.62 33.15
N GLU A 880 -24.96 25.61 31.82
CA GLU A 880 -24.25 24.73 30.89
C GLU A 880 -22.73 24.89 30.94
N THR A 881 -22.23 26.07 31.31
CA THR A 881 -20.80 26.35 31.44
C THR A 881 -20.11 25.44 32.47
N LEU A 882 -20.85 25.01 33.51
CA LEU A 882 -20.31 24.35 34.70
C LEU A 882 -20.89 22.95 34.97
N ILE A 883 -21.77 22.42 34.10
CA ILE A 883 -22.34 21.08 34.29
C ILE A 883 -21.25 20.02 34.13
N ASN A 884 -20.96 19.27 35.20
CA ASN A 884 -20.01 18.16 35.22
C ASN A 884 -20.75 16.82 35.15
N ASP A 885 -20.56 16.07 34.05
CA ASP A 885 -21.14 14.74 33.77
C ASP A 885 -20.86 13.68 34.84
N ARG A 886 -19.90 13.89 35.76
CA ARG A 886 -19.51 12.84 36.73
C ARG A 886 -20.02 13.03 38.16
N HIS A 887 -20.61 14.17 38.52
CA HIS A 887 -21.06 14.38 39.92
C HIS A 887 -22.45 15.04 40.05
N HIS A 888 -22.76 16.01 39.20
CA HIS A 888 -24.10 16.61 39.15
C HIS A 888 -24.88 16.01 37.99
N ASP A 889 -26.05 15.42 38.26
CA ASP A 889 -26.92 14.83 37.24
C ASP A 889 -27.64 15.88 36.37
N ARG A 890 -28.22 16.91 37.00
CA ARG A 890 -28.79 18.09 36.33
C ARG A 890 -28.83 19.25 37.33
N ILE A 891 -28.11 20.33 37.07
CA ILE A 891 -28.14 21.52 37.95
C ILE A 891 -29.56 22.11 37.96
N ILE A 892 -30.13 22.43 39.11
CA ILE A 892 -31.46 23.05 39.26
C ILE A 892 -31.41 24.47 39.83
N GLY A 893 -30.27 24.86 40.37
CA GLY A 893 -30.08 26.19 40.94
C GLY A 893 -28.62 26.59 40.94
N ILE A 894 -28.38 27.89 40.75
CA ILE A 894 -27.09 28.53 40.86
C ILE A 894 -27.28 29.79 41.70
N CYS A 895 -26.38 30.02 42.66
CA CYS A 895 -26.41 31.20 43.52
C CYS A 895 -25.00 31.77 43.67
N PHE A 896 -24.87 33.08 43.51
CA PHE A 896 -23.64 33.79 43.86
C PHE A 896 -23.72 34.26 45.31
N SER A 897 -22.62 34.20 46.04
CA SER A 897 -22.55 34.90 47.32
C SER A 897 -22.74 36.40 47.13
N HIS A 898 -23.23 37.07 48.18
CA HIS A 898 -23.50 38.50 48.17
C HIS A 898 -22.28 39.36 47.81
N ASP A 899 -21.08 38.91 48.16
CA ASP A 899 -19.81 39.55 47.82
C ASP A 899 -19.25 39.13 46.46
N ASN A 900 -20.00 38.31 45.72
CA ASN A 900 -19.68 37.78 44.40
C ASN A 900 -18.36 36.98 44.36
N ARG A 901 -17.93 36.44 45.51
CA ARG A 901 -16.69 35.66 45.69
C ARG A 901 -16.88 34.17 45.58
N THR A 902 -18.08 33.65 45.83
CA THR A 902 -18.37 32.22 45.74
C THR A 902 -19.57 31.95 44.85
N LEU A 903 -19.55 30.80 44.19
CA LEU A 903 -20.59 30.30 43.32
C LEU A 903 -21.05 28.95 43.84
N ALA A 904 -22.31 28.85 44.23
CA ALA A 904 -22.94 27.60 44.61
C ALA A 904 -23.77 27.05 43.46
N ALA A 905 -23.66 25.75 43.18
CA ALA A 905 -24.49 25.03 42.22
C ALA A 905 -25.12 23.80 42.90
N ILE A 906 -26.42 23.59 42.67
CA ILE A 906 -27.19 22.46 43.22
C ILE A 906 -27.79 21.62 42.09
N SER A 907 -27.76 20.28 42.21
CA SER A 907 -28.35 19.35 41.23
C SER A 907 -29.61 18.63 41.68
N VAL A 908 -30.32 18.00 40.73
CA VAL A 908 -31.53 17.19 40.95
C VAL A 908 -31.27 16.06 41.95
N ASN A 909 -30.10 15.42 41.89
CA ASN A 909 -29.70 14.38 42.86
C ASN A 909 -29.26 14.94 44.23
N GLY A 910 -29.42 16.25 44.49
CA GLY A 910 -29.12 16.86 45.80
C GLY A 910 -27.65 17.15 46.06
N LEU A 911 -26.76 17.02 45.07
CA LEU A 911 -25.36 17.42 45.24
C LEU A 911 -25.26 18.95 45.24
N VAL A 912 -24.54 19.53 46.22
CA VAL A 912 -24.20 20.95 46.25
C VAL A 912 -22.68 21.13 46.15
N SER A 913 -22.27 21.90 45.15
CA SER A 913 -20.89 22.35 44.99
C SER A 913 -20.79 23.85 45.24
N ILE A 914 -19.80 24.26 46.03
CA ILE A 914 -19.48 25.68 46.25
C ILE A 914 -18.07 25.93 45.74
N HIS A 915 -17.92 26.86 44.82
CA HIS A 915 -16.67 27.25 44.19
C HIS A 915 -16.25 28.64 44.68
N ASP A 916 -15.01 28.78 45.15
CA ASP A 916 -14.42 30.10 45.38
C ASP A 916 -13.90 30.65 44.05
N LYS A 917 -14.40 31.81 43.63
CA LYS A 917 -13.99 32.47 42.39
C LYS A 917 -12.56 32.99 42.46
N ARG A 918 -11.99 33.24 43.64
CA ARG A 918 -10.61 33.72 43.82
C ARG A 918 -9.59 32.60 43.84
N MET A 919 -9.98 31.44 44.36
CA MET A 919 -9.07 30.29 44.51
C MET A 919 -9.25 29.24 43.42
N SER A 920 -10.27 29.39 42.57
CA SER A 920 -10.70 28.41 41.56
C SER A 920 -10.83 26.99 42.12
N LYS A 921 -11.09 26.87 43.43
CA LYS A 921 -11.19 25.61 44.16
C LYS A 921 -12.64 25.33 44.52
N GLN A 922 -13.03 24.07 44.36
CA GLN A 922 -14.24 23.56 44.97
C GLN A 922 -14.02 23.53 46.49
N ILE A 923 -14.74 24.36 47.22
CA ILE A 923 -14.66 24.51 48.68
C ILE A 923 -15.41 23.37 49.36
N VAL A 924 -16.54 22.95 48.78
CA VAL A 924 -17.44 21.94 49.34
C VAL A 924 -17.99 21.05 48.23
N ASN A 925 -17.96 19.72 48.47
CA ASN A 925 -18.64 18.71 47.65
C ASN A 925 -19.35 17.73 48.59
N THR A 926 -20.61 18.01 48.91
CA THR A 926 -21.38 17.19 49.87
C THR A 926 -22.78 16.88 49.31
N PRO A 927 -23.29 15.65 49.49
CA PRO A 927 -24.70 15.38 49.31
C PRO A 927 -25.49 16.21 50.33
N LEU A 928 -26.56 16.90 49.92
CA LEU A 928 -27.56 17.34 50.90
C LEU A 928 -28.20 16.09 51.49
N PHE A 929 -27.83 15.76 52.73
CA PHE A 929 -28.71 14.95 53.56
C PHE A 929 -29.82 15.87 54.07
N CYS A 930 -31.02 15.68 53.53
CA CYS A 930 -32.26 15.90 54.27
C CYS A 930 -32.90 14.53 54.50
#